data_AF-A0A2S9YS38-F1
#
_entry.id   AF-A0A2S9YS38-F1
#
_cell.length_a   1.000
_cell.length_b   1.000
_cell.length_c   1.000
_cell.angle_alpha   90.00
_cell.angle_beta   90.00
_cell.angle_gamma   90.00
#
_symmetry.space_group_name_H-M   'P 1'
#
loop_
_entity.id
_entity.type
_entity.pdbx_description
1 polymer ?
#
loop_
_entity_poly.entity_id
_entity_poly.type
_entity_poly.pdbx_seq_one_letter_code
_entity_poly.pdbx_strand_id
1 'polypeptide(L)'
;MGLLVLAATLCTSRSAQAGNGGEARSILREPDRPYGVVAGEADASAVVQNPANLGYLDGFNAIIDFTYNIDSSGRRGDGIGGFVAVPLPWKILALGVGLQAVLRQQGEPGSLYSTADAPFGKFTIAAAVPLMRWVPGLSFGLQYSRLFSGENVYASRVNQLDLALSWRANRFVSLAVVARNLNAPSLADSVRVAPVLDPEIALRPFGDARFEVAAGMRARLAGLQAPEAPIRGYQVQPRGRLLFGNRGVRVYVEAEGVAYFDDPGPGMQPTQADARTAARVSMGVQLDTPHFGVAVGPTAGLGAGGMHGVSGRVRLSRERYTDILPARPRRVTRLSLAGKHDDRELAELVWLVDDLARRRGGVVLVELAGSGFGSAQLEELREALRRYQDSGGKVVAYLEGGSLTSYFLASVADRIIAHPHAALSIIGLSTRTLYWGELLARIGVQAEFVRVAEYKGTPEIWSRTGPSAPVAEANRALMTDTWNHLIRVIGRSRARDPALVSGWVDAAPWQPEDARRRGIVDDLAWPDELDAKLEAWLGRGVRIEAPPSSPTRTGDWGAPAHVAIVHVRGTLVTGPSLTIPLLNLELAGSETLTKTIAELREDNAVKAVVVRIDSRGGSVRASEQIARELDRTRERKPVVISMGQTAASGGYYIATAGQYIYANATTYTGSIGVFLPKLDLSGLLDKVGVDAELLSIGDRATMHSYWKPYSDDERDAAMAGIQATYDLFIERVAAARAMTPEAADAVARGHVWSGVRALEIGLVDAYGGLHEAVDRAAQMANMPVRSGAAPAVLHYPPPPTILQKVRRLFGLNLSLPLGSSAASAGPAGPLAGPLAGSLGGLHGVPPIEPVTGRALGFADPLLRTLRLLPAALWHGVGPEALAIGPCYFEIDG
;
A
#
# COMPACT_ATOMS: atom_id res chain seq x y z
N MET A 1 28.25 -32.93 -8.00
CA MET A 1 28.52 -34.37 -8.23
C MET A 1 28.29 -35.25 -7.00
N GLY A 2 28.71 -34.88 -5.79
CA GLY A 2 28.52 -35.75 -4.60
C GLY A 2 27.06 -36.13 -4.25
N LEU A 3 26.08 -35.27 -4.55
CA LEU A 3 24.65 -35.56 -4.37
C LEU A 3 24.05 -36.48 -5.45
N LEU A 4 24.64 -36.52 -6.65
CA LEU A 4 24.24 -37.44 -7.73
C LEU A 4 24.65 -38.89 -7.42
N VAL A 5 25.75 -39.07 -6.68
CA VAL A 5 26.27 -40.38 -6.30
C VAL A 5 25.45 -41.00 -5.16
N LEU A 6 24.97 -40.19 -4.20
CA LEU A 6 24.14 -40.69 -3.08
C LEU A 6 22.74 -41.15 -3.54
N ALA A 7 22.17 -40.50 -4.56
CA ALA A 7 20.90 -40.90 -5.17
C ALA A 7 21.03 -42.17 -6.04
N ALA A 8 22.21 -42.42 -6.61
CA ALA A 8 22.49 -43.59 -7.43
C ALA A 8 22.78 -44.86 -6.59
N THR A 9 23.23 -44.72 -5.35
CA THR A 9 23.59 -45.86 -4.46
C THR A 9 22.42 -46.54 -3.75
N LEU A 10 21.17 -46.09 -3.94
CA LEU A 10 19.96 -46.76 -3.43
C LEU A 10 19.25 -47.63 -4.49
N CYS A 11 19.88 -47.85 -5.64
CA CYS A 11 19.31 -48.63 -6.74
C CYS A 11 19.61 -50.13 -6.61
N THR A 12 18.74 -50.87 -5.90
CA THR A 12 18.52 -52.28 -6.24
C THR A 12 17.42 -52.39 -7.30
N SER A 13 17.70 -53.14 -8.35
CA SER A 13 16.84 -53.43 -9.49
C SER A 13 15.52 -54.11 -9.11
N ARG A 14 14.39 -53.45 -9.38
CA ARG A 14 13.13 -54.00 -9.93
C ARG A 14 11.98 -52.99 -9.69
N SER A 15 11.57 -52.23 -10.72
CA SER A 15 10.20 -51.66 -10.78
C SER A 15 9.89 -50.97 -12.12
N ALA A 16 10.25 -51.56 -13.26
CA ALA A 16 9.68 -51.16 -14.56
C ALA A 16 8.19 -51.57 -14.71
N GLN A 17 7.58 -52.19 -13.69
CA GLN A 17 6.15 -52.52 -13.62
C GLN A 17 5.55 -52.10 -12.28
N ALA A 18 5.49 -50.79 -11.98
CA ALA A 18 4.48 -50.35 -11.02
C ALA A 18 3.10 -50.30 -11.71
N GLY A 19 2.40 -51.43 -11.60
CA GLY A 19 0.96 -51.64 -11.60
C GLY A 19 0.08 -50.87 -12.58
N ASN A 20 -0.70 -51.62 -13.36
CA ASN A 20 -1.91 -51.20 -14.07
C ASN A 20 -3.05 -50.68 -13.14
N GLY A 21 -2.73 -49.95 -12.06
CA GLY A 21 -3.70 -49.51 -11.04
C GLY A 21 -3.22 -48.53 -9.96
N GLY A 22 -2.03 -47.92 -10.05
CA GLY A 22 -1.55 -46.98 -9.00
C GLY A 22 -2.10 -45.53 -9.12
N GLU A 23 -2.05 -44.73 -8.04
CA GLU A 23 -2.47 -43.30 -8.00
C GLU A 23 -1.80 -42.41 -9.07
N ALA A 24 -0.66 -42.82 -9.61
CA ALA A 24 -0.08 -42.12 -10.74
C ALA A 24 -0.99 -42.18 -11.99
N ARG A 25 -1.74 -43.27 -12.22
CA ARG A 25 -2.83 -43.31 -13.22
C ARG A 25 -4.12 -42.62 -12.77
N SER A 26 -4.19 -42.04 -11.57
CA SER A 26 -5.42 -41.39 -11.10
C SER A 26 -5.80 -40.22 -12.00
N ILE A 27 -7.04 -40.23 -12.50
CA ILE A 27 -7.63 -39.11 -13.23
C ILE A 27 -7.85 -37.87 -12.34
N LEU A 28 -7.74 -38.02 -11.03
CA LEU A 28 -7.85 -36.94 -10.04
C LEU A 28 -6.54 -36.18 -9.82
N ARG A 29 -5.44 -36.64 -10.43
CA ARG A 29 -4.10 -36.03 -10.31
C ARG A 29 -3.86 -35.07 -11.47
N GLU A 30 -3.23 -33.94 -11.15
CA GLU A 30 -2.82 -32.95 -12.12
C GLU A 30 -1.75 -33.49 -13.09
N PRO A 31 -1.74 -33.00 -14.36
CA PRO A 31 -0.62 -33.20 -15.27
C PRO A 31 0.70 -32.73 -14.68
N ASP A 32 1.80 -33.21 -15.25
CA ASP A 32 3.12 -32.72 -14.90
C ASP A 32 3.23 -31.21 -15.15
N ARG A 33 4.11 -30.55 -14.40
CA ARG A 33 4.41 -29.11 -14.48
C ARG A 33 5.89 -28.89 -14.22
N PRO A 34 6.44 -27.72 -14.60
CA PRO A 34 7.82 -27.35 -14.29
C PRO A 34 8.19 -27.65 -12.83
N TYR A 35 7.40 -27.11 -11.91
CA TYR A 35 7.44 -27.42 -10.48
C TYR A 35 6.06 -27.17 -9.84
N GLY A 36 5.75 -27.92 -8.79
CA GLY A 36 4.55 -27.77 -7.97
C GLY A 36 4.83 -27.04 -6.67
N VAL A 37 3.89 -26.20 -6.23
CA VAL A 37 4.01 -25.41 -4.99
C VAL A 37 2.81 -25.66 -4.09
N VAL A 38 3.04 -26.34 -2.97
CA VAL A 38 2.04 -26.48 -1.91
C VAL A 38 2.31 -25.48 -0.80
N ALA A 39 3.52 -25.44 -0.26
CA ALA A 39 4.01 -24.34 0.57
C ALA A 39 5.01 -23.50 -0.23
N GLY A 40 4.93 -22.18 -0.16
CA GLY A 40 5.90 -21.27 -0.76
C GLY A 40 5.29 -20.16 -1.60
N GLU A 41 5.80 -19.96 -2.81
CA GLU A 41 5.33 -18.90 -3.72
C GLU A 41 3.87 -19.10 -4.16
N ALA A 42 3.13 -17.99 -4.26
CA ALA A 42 1.76 -17.97 -4.72
C ALA A 42 1.68 -17.39 -6.12
N ASP A 43 0.95 -18.07 -7.00
CA ASP A 43 0.58 -17.64 -8.34
C ASP A 43 -0.79 -18.26 -8.73
N ALA A 44 -1.27 -18.04 -9.96
CA ALA A 44 -2.58 -18.58 -10.38
C ALA A 44 -2.65 -20.11 -10.40
N SER A 45 -1.52 -20.84 -10.43
CA SER A 45 -1.52 -22.31 -10.38
C SER A 45 -1.99 -22.85 -9.02
N ALA A 46 -2.01 -22.00 -7.98
CA ALA A 46 -2.58 -22.27 -6.67
C ALA A 46 -4.05 -22.70 -6.73
N VAL A 47 -4.80 -22.32 -7.78
CA VAL A 47 -6.20 -22.75 -8.01
C VAL A 47 -6.37 -24.27 -7.92
N VAL A 48 -5.35 -25.05 -8.32
CA VAL A 48 -5.40 -26.52 -8.26
C VAL A 48 -4.31 -27.12 -7.35
N GLN A 49 -3.24 -26.37 -7.05
CA GLN A 49 -2.15 -26.86 -6.21
C GLN A 49 -2.41 -26.66 -4.73
N ASN A 50 -2.79 -25.45 -4.32
CA ASN A 50 -3.13 -25.12 -2.95
C ASN A 50 -4.00 -23.85 -2.96
N PRO A 51 -5.34 -23.97 -2.84
CA PRO A 51 -6.21 -22.81 -2.90
C PRO A 51 -5.88 -21.77 -1.82
N ALA A 52 -5.35 -22.16 -0.66
CA ALA A 52 -5.00 -21.22 0.40
C ALA A 52 -3.91 -20.23 -0.01
N ASN A 53 -3.02 -20.60 -0.95
CA ASN A 53 -1.97 -19.71 -1.43
C ASN A 53 -2.53 -18.51 -2.22
N LEU A 54 -3.76 -18.59 -2.76
CA LEU A 54 -4.41 -17.45 -3.42
C LEU A 54 -4.54 -16.23 -2.49
N GLY A 55 -4.65 -16.46 -1.17
CA GLY A 55 -4.71 -15.40 -0.16
C GLY A 55 -3.42 -14.57 -0.04
N TYR A 56 -2.33 -14.98 -0.69
CA TYR A 56 -1.06 -14.26 -0.74
C TYR A 56 -0.80 -13.51 -2.05
N LEU A 57 -1.77 -13.49 -2.97
CA LEU A 57 -1.66 -12.69 -4.19
C LEU A 57 -1.84 -11.20 -3.87
N ASP A 58 -1.04 -10.37 -4.53
CA ASP A 58 -1.09 -8.90 -4.42
C ASP A 58 -1.78 -8.26 -5.63
N GLY A 59 -1.98 -9.03 -6.71
CA GLY A 59 -2.72 -8.57 -7.87
C GLY A 59 -3.20 -9.70 -8.77
N PHE A 60 -3.77 -9.32 -9.92
CA PHE A 60 -4.19 -10.26 -10.96
C PHE A 60 -3.01 -11.15 -11.41
N ASN A 61 -3.28 -12.43 -11.54
CA ASN A 61 -2.33 -13.43 -12.00
C ASN A 61 -3.02 -14.41 -12.95
N ALA A 62 -2.35 -14.76 -14.05
CA ALA A 62 -2.81 -15.76 -14.99
C ALA A 62 -1.65 -16.67 -15.39
N ILE A 63 -1.91 -17.97 -15.50
CA ILE A 63 -0.93 -18.98 -15.88
C ILE A 63 -1.49 -19.89 -16.95
N ILE A 64 -0.66 -20.23 -17.93
CA ILE A 64 -0.88 -21.35 -18.85
C ILE A 64 0.25 -22.36 -18.60
N ASP A 65 -0.10 -23.54 -18.13
CA ASP A 65 0.82 -24.68 -18.01
C ASP A 65 0.54 -25.65 -19.16
N PHE A 66 1.60 -26.23 -19.72
CA PHE A 66 1.50 -27.30 -20.71
C PHE A 66 2.56 -28.36 -20.47
N THR A 67 2.25 -29.59 -20.83
CA THR A 67 3.14 -30.73 -20.64
C THR A 67 2.96 -31.73 -21.75
N TYR A 68 4.10 -32.24 -22.22
CA TYR A 68 4.22 -33.30 -23.20
C TYR A 68 5.13 -34.41 -22.64
N ASN A 69 4.64 -35.64 -22.64
CA ASN A 69 5.35 -36.81 -22.16
C ASN A 69 5.43 -37.87 -23.26
N ILE A 70 6.48 -38.67 -23.24
CA ILE A 70 6.63 -39.84 -24.13
C ILE A 70 6.03 -41.09 -23.48
N ASP A 71 5.70 -42.10 -24.30
CA ASP A 71 4.97 -43.32 -23.91
C ASP A 71 5.63 -44.11 -22.76
N SER A 72 6.94 -43.95 -22.55
CA SER A 72 7.71 -44.61 -21.49
C SER A 72 7.69 -43.88 -20.14
N SER A 73 7.04 -42.71 -20.04
CA SER A 73 7.10 -41.81 -18.88
C SER A 73 6.37 -42.30 -17.63
N GLY A 74 5.54 -43.34 -17.76
CA GLY A 74 4.83 -43.93 -16.64
C GLY A 74 4.12 -42.89 -15.77
N ARG A 75 2.89 -42.58 -16.16
CA ARG A 75 1.77 -42.30 -15.23
C ARG A 75 1.52 -40.84 -14.78
N ARG A 76 1.66 -39.82 -15.63
CA ARG A 76 0.92 -38.54 -15.53
C ARG A 76 0.77 -38.02 -16.96
N GLY A 77 -0.45 -37.95 -17.48
CA GLY A 77 -0.71 -37.63 -18.88
C GLY A 77 -0.20 -36.26 -19.34
N ASP A 78 -0.29 -36.06 -20.64
CA ASP A 78 -0.13 -34.76 -21.29
C ASP A 78 -1.30 -33.86 -20.91
N GLY A 79 -1.09 -32.56 -21.09
CA GLY A 79 -2.19 -31.65 -20.88
C GLY A 79 -1.80 -30.20 -20.98
N ILE A 80 -2.85 -29.39 -21.08
CA ILE A 80 -2.77 -27.94 -21.04
C ILE A 80 -3.78 -27.42 -20.04
N GLY A 81 -3.37 -26.43 -19.26
CA GLY A 81 -4.21 -25.82 -18.22
C GLY A 81 -4.05 -24.31 -18.20
N GLY A 82 -5.17 -23.59 -18.23
CA GLY A 82 -5.23 -22.15 -18.00
C GLY A 82 -5.81 -21.85 -16.63
N PHE A 83 -5.17 -20.96 -15.87
CA PHE A 83 -5.59 -20.55 -14.53
C PHE A 83 -5.58 -19.03 -14.44
N VAL A 84 -6.58 -18.47 -13.78
CA VAL A 84 -6.69 -17.04 -13.52
C VAL A 84 -7.06 -16.84 -12.05
N ALA A 85 -6.42 -15.89 -11.39
CA ALA A 85 -6.69 -15.54 -10.00
C ALA A 85 -6.66 -14.03 -9.76
N VAL A 86 -7.53 -13.57 -8.87
CA VAL A 86 -7.66 -12.16 -8.49
C VAL A 86 -7.91 -12.02 -6.98
N PRO A 87 -7.07 -11.27 -6.24
CA PRO A 87 -7.38 -10.87 -4.87
C PRO A 87 -8.41 -9.73 -4.87
N LEU A 88 -9.44 -9.83 -4.01
CA LEU A 88 -10.42 -8.76 -3.81
C LEU A 88 -9.84 -7.63 -2.94
N PRO A 89 -10.44 -6.42 -2.98
CA PRO A 89 -10.02 -5.30 -2.14
C PRO A 89 -9.92 -5.66 -0.65
N TRP A 90 -9.01 -5.00 0.07
CA TRP A 90 -8.70 -5.24 1.49
C TRP A 90 -8.15 -6.61 1.85
N LYS A 91 -7.82 -7.46 0.86
CA LYS A 91 -7.36 -8.84 1.10
C LYS A 91 -8.30 -9.55 2.09
N ILE A 92 -9.61 -9.50 1.83
CA ILE A 92 -10.59 -10.28 2.61
C ILE A 92 -10.87 -11.64 1.98
N LEU A 93 -10.68 -11.74 0.65
CA LEU A 93 -10.97 -12.91 -0.14
C LEU A 93 -10.13 -12.85 -1.43
N ALA A 94 -9.63 -13.98 -1.90
CA ALA A 94 -9.08 -14.14 -3.23
C ALA A 94 -9.87 -15.21 -3.97
N LEU A 95 -10.08 -15.02 -5.27
CA LEU A 95 -10.82 -15.93 -6.13
C LEU A 95 -9.94 -16.41 -7.27
N GLY A 96 -10.15 -17.64 -7.72
CA GLY A 96 -9.49 -18.15 -8.90
C GLY A 96 -10.32 -19.21 -9.63
N VAL A 97 -10.06 -19.32 -10.92
CA VAL A 97 -10.73 -20.24 -11.84
C VAL A 97 -9.68 -20.90 -12.72
N GLY A 98 -9.88 -22.19 -13.02
CA GLY A 98 -9.00 -22.98 -13.86
C GLY A 98 -9.77 -23.85 -14.82
N LEU A 99 -9.24 -24.00 -16.04
CA LEU A 99 -9.73 -24.94 -17.04
C LEU A 99 -8.55 -25.74 -17.58
N GLN A 100 -8.69 -27.06 -17.63
CA GLN A 100 -7.65 -27.98 -18.06
C GLN A 100 -8.20 -28.99 -19.05
N ALA A 101 -7.40 -29.31 -20.06
CA ALA A 101 -7.57 -30.46 -20.93
C ALA A 101 -6.44 -31.44 -20.63
N VAL A 102 -6.80 -32.65 -20.22
CA VAL A 102 -5.86 -33.72 -19.92
C VAL A 102 -5.94 -34.74 -21.05
N LEU A 103 -4.82 -34.93 -21.72
CA LEU A 103 -4.65 -35.84 -22.84
C LEU A 103 -3.82 -37.02 -22.35
N ARG A 104 -4.34 -38.23 -22.47
CA ARG A 104 -3.61 -39.45 -22.13
C ARG A 104 -3.61 -40.32 -23.38
N GLN A 105 -2.50 -40.95 -23.68
CA GLN A 105 -2.41 -41.91 -24.77
C GLN A 105 -1.52 -43.05 -24.31
N GLN A 106 -2.11 -44.07 -23.67
CA GLN A 106 -1.37 -45.25 -23.21
C GLN A 106 -2.23 -46.52 -23.38
N GLY A 107 -2.18 -47.14 -24.55
CA GLY A 107 -2.76 -48.47 -24.72
C GLY A 107 -2.81 -48.95 -26.17
N GLU A 108 -2.72 -50.27 -26.35
CA GLU A 108 -3.14 -50.90 -27.60
C GLU A 108 -4.66 -50.80 -27.76
N PRO A 109 -5.17 -50.56 -28.99
CA PRO A 109 -6.61 -50.47 -29.25
C PRO A 109 -7.36 -51.72 -28.76
N GLY A 110 -8.42 -51.55 -27.96
CA GLY A 110 -9.33 -52.63 -27.53
C GLY A 110 -9.19 -53.14 -26.09
N SER A 111 -8.29 -52.58 -25.28
CA SER A 111 -8.16 -52.89 -23.84
C SER A 111 -9.16 -52.12 -22.96
N LEU A 112 -9.69 -52.71 -21.87
CA LEU A 112 -10.46 -51.99 -20.82
C LEU A 112 -9.72 -50.78 -20.25
N TYR A 113 -8.39 -50.77 -20.32
CA TYR A 113 -7.56 -49.64 -19.89
C TYR A 113 -7.60 -48.45 -20.88
N SER A 114 -8.03 -48.64 -22.13
CA SER A 114 -8.06 -47.58 -23.15
C SER A 114 -9.10 -46.49 -22.87
N THR A 115 -10.18 -46.79 -22.13
CA THR A 115 -11.22 -45.82 -21.78
C THR A 115 -10.86 -44.96 -20.56
N ALA A 116 -10.03 -45.48 -19.65
CA ALA A 116 -9.48 -44.72 -18.52
C ALA A 116 -8.44 -43.69 -18.95
N ASP A 117 -7.76 -43.97 -20.07
CA ASP A 117 -6.79 -43.08 -20.71
C ASP A 117 -7.41 -42.21 -21.82
N ALA A 118 -8.74 -42.20 -21.98
CA ALA A 118 -9.39 -41.27 -22.89
C ALA A 118 -9.27 -39.80 -22.39
N PRO A 119 -9.19 -38.81 -23.29
CA PRO A 119 -9.14 -37.39 -22.93
C PRO A 119 -10.27 -36.94 -22.01
N PHE A 120 -9.99 -35.99 -21.12
CA PHE A 120 -11.02 -35.36 -20.29
C PHE A 120 -10.68 -33.91 -19.97
N GLY A 121 -11.73 -33.13 -19.70
CA GLY A 121 -11.63 -31.77 -19.21
C GLY A 121 -11.82 -31.69 -17.70
N LYS A 122 -11.20 -30.68 -17.08
CA LYS A 122 -11.37 -30.33 -15.67
C LYS A 122 -11.57 -28.84 -15.52
N PHE A 123 -12.69 -28.46 -14.92
CA PHE A 123 -13.01 -27.10 -14.54
C PHE A 123 -12.87 -26.95 -13.03
N THR A 124 -12.21 -25.89 -12.56
CA THR A 124 -11.94 -25.67 -11.13
C THR A 124 -12.28 -24.24 -10.75
N ILE A 125 -12.91 -24.07 -9.58
CA ILE A 125 -13.09 -22.79 -8.90
C ILE A 125 -12.44 -22.90 -7.53
N ALA A 126 -11.70 -21.87 -7.13
CA ALA A 126 -11.04 -21.80 -5.85
C ALA A 126 -11.27 -20.44 -5.19
N ALA A 127 -11.33 -20.44 -3.86
CA ALA A 127 -11.44 -19.25 -3.03
C ALA A 127 -10.49 -19.35 -1.84
N ALA A 128 -9.94 -18.22 -1.40
CA ALA A 128 -9.09 -18.17 -0.21
C ALA A 128 -9.42 -16.99 0.69
N VAL A 129 -9.52 -17.27 1.98
CA VAL A 129 -9.72 -16.28 3.03
C VAL A 129 -8.39 -16.09 3.77
N PRO A 130 -7.66 -14.99 3.51
CA PRO A 130 -6.48 -14.64 4.29
C PRO A 130 -6.89 -14.26 5.72
N LEU A 131 -6.41 -15.02 6.70
CA LEU A 131 -6.71 -14.81 8.12
C LEU A 131 -5.67 -13.90 8.80
N MET A 132 -4.95 -13.11 8.01
CA MET A 132 -3.79 -12.30 8.43
C MET A 132 -4.11 -11.29 9.53
N ARG A 133 -5.37 -10.89 9.68
CA ARG A 133 -5.83 -10.00 10.75
C ARG A 133 -5.78 -10.65 12.14
N TRP A 134 -5.97 -11.96 12.21
CA TRP A 134 -5.98 -12.71 13.46
C TRP A 134 -4.67 -13.45 13.68
N VAL A 135 -4.12 -14.05 12.62
CA VAL A 135 -2.84 -14.75 12.65
C VAL A 135 -2.03 -14.33 11.43
N PRO A 136 -0.95 -13.54 11.60
CA PRO A 136 -0.11 -13.09 10.50
C PRO A 136 0.37 -14.25 9.62
N GLY A 137 0.23 -14.07 8.31
CA GLY A 137 0.64 -15.05 7.31
C GLY A 137 -0.25 -16.29 7.19
N LEU A 138 -1.34 -16.42 7.95
CA LEU A 138 -2.27 -17.55 7.84
C LEU A 138 -3.30 -17.32 6.72
N SER A 139 -3.62 -18.35 5.96
CA SER A 139 -4.62 -18.35 4.90
C SER A 139 -5.34 -19.69 4.83
N PHE A 140 -6.65 -19.64 4.61
CA PHE A 140 -7.50 -20.81 4.40
C PHE A 140 -8.02 -20.83 2.97
N GLY A 141 -8.06 -21.99 2.34
CA GLY A 141 -8.50 -22.16 0.97
C GLY A 141 -9.50 -23.28 0.78
N LEU A 142 -10.43 -23.06 -0.14
CA LEU A 142 -11.43 -24.01 -0.60
C LEU A 142 -11.34 -24.13 -2.12
N GLN A 143 -11.40 -25.34 -2.64
CA GLN A 143 -11.41 -25.62 -4.07
C GLN A 143 -12.51 -26.62 -4.40
N TYR A 144 -13.25 -26.34 -5.47
CA TYR A 144 -14.20 -27.24 -6.08
C TYR A 144 -13.80 -27.48 -7.54
N SER A 145 -13.72 -28.74 -7.96
CA SER A 145 -13.42 -29.11 -9.33
C SER A 145 -14.47 -30.06 -9.90
N ARG A 146 -14.78 -29.91 -11.18
CA ARG A 146 -15.65 -30.81 -11.95
C ARG A 146 -14.90 -31.35 -13.15
N LEU A 147 -14.82 -32.66 -13.25
CA LEU A 147 -14.29 -33.37 -14.41
C LEU A 147 -15.44 -33.69 -15.37
N PHE A 148 -15.13 -33.66 -16.66
CA PHE A 148 -16.08 -33.96 -17.72
C PHE A 148 -15.38 -34.64 -18.90
N SER A 149 -16.03 -35.65 -19.46
CA SER A 149 -15.60 -36.29 -20.71
C SER A 149 -16.79 -36.99 -21.36
N GLY A 150 -16.81 -37.00 -22.69
CA GLY A 150 -17.74 -37.80 -23.49
C GLY A 150 -17.21 -39.21 -23.78
N GLU A 151 -15.91 -39.45 -23.57
CA GLU A 151 -15.21 -40.70 -23.91
C GLU A 151 -14.69 -41.42 -22.66
N ASN A 152 -14.23 -40.67 -21.66
CA ASN A 152 -13.68 -41.20 -20.41
C ASN A 152 -14.79 -41.38 -19.36
N VAL A 153 -15.22 -42.63 -19.19
CA VAL A 153 -16.26 -43.03 -18.24
C VAL A 153 -15.88 -42.77 -16.78
N TYR A 154 -14.59 -42.75 -16.44
CA TYR A 154 -14.12 -42.50 -15.08
C TYR A 154 -14.14 -41.01 -14.73
N ALA A 155 -13.98 -40.12 -15.72
CA ALA A 155 -13.97 -38.67 -15.54
C ALA A 155 -15.35 -38.02 -15.74
N SER A 156 -16.34 -38.76 -16.24
CA SER A 156 -17.68 -38.24 -16.51
C SER A 156 -18.40 -37.88 -15.20
N ARG A 157 -18.68 -36.59 -14.99
CA ARG A 157 -19.46 -36.06 -13.85
C ARG A 157 -18.81 -36.23 -12.46
N VAL A 158 -17.48 -36.33 -12.40
CA VAL A 158 -16.78 -36.41 -11.11
C VAL A 158 -16.59 -35.02 -10.50
N ASN A 159 -16.90 -34.89 -9.20
CA ASN A 159 -16.73 -33.66 -8.44
C ASN A 159 -15.66 -33.85 -7.37
N GLN A 160 -14.74 -32.90 -7.21
CA GLN A 160 -13.72 -32.91 -6.16
C GLN A 160 -13.91 -31.71 -5.25
N LEU A 161 -13.71 -31.93 -3.94
CA LEU A 161 -13.67 -30.90 -2.92
C LEU A 161 -12.35 -30.98 -2.17
N ASP A 162 -11.57 -29.91 -2.22
CA ASP A 162 -10.29 -29.81 -1.51
C ASP A 162 -10.35 -28.65 -0.51
N LEU A 163 -9.76 -28.86 0.67
CA LEU A 163 -9.51 -27.81 1.67
C LEU A 163 -8.01 -27.63 1.85
N ALA A 164 -7.59 -26.40 2.10
CA ALA A 164 -6.20 -26.12 2.36
C ALA A 164 -6.00 -25.10 3.47
N LEU A 165 -4.89 -25.26 4.17
CA LEU A 165 -4.38 -24.31 5.13
C LEU A 165 -2.93 -24.00 4.75
N SER A 166 -2.59 -22.71 4.71
CA SER A 166 -1.22 -22.25 4.46
C SER A 166 -0.85 -21.21 5.50
N TRP A 167 0.36 -21.30 6.04
CA TRP A 167 0.87 -20.42 7.08
C TRP A 167 2.31 -20.02 6.78
N ARG A 168 2.50 -18.76 6.41
CA ARG A 168 3.81 -18.11 6.31
C ARG A 168 4.18 -17.54 7.68
N ALA A 169 4.67 -18.41 8.56
CA ALA A 169 4.94 -18.10 9.96
C ALA A 169 5.93 -16.92 10.12
N ASN A 170 6.92 -16.84 9.24
CA ASN A 170 7.85 -15.71 9.14
C ASN A 170 8.50 -15.69 7.74
N ARG A 171 9.49 -14.81 7.53
CA ARG A 171 10.21 -14.70 6.25
C ARG A 171 11.00 -15.94 5.83
N PHE A 172 11.28 -16.84 6.77
CA PHE A 172 12.13 -18.02 6.58
C PHE A 172 11.34 -19.32 6.43
N VAL A 173 10.10 -19.40 6.94
CA VAL A 173 9.34 -20.65 7.02
C VAL A 173 7.90 -20.47 6.51
N SER A 174 7.50 -21.35 5.59
CA SER A 174 6.12 -21.53 5.15
C SER A 174 5.70 -22.97 5.37
N LEU A 175 4.52 -23.16 5.97
CA LEU A 175 3.90 -24.46 6.19
C LEU A 175 2.60 -24.49 5.40
N ALA A 176 2.27 -25.62 4.78
CA ALA A 176 0.97 -25.81 4.15
C ALA A 176 0.51 -27.25 4.27
N VAL A 177 -0.80 -27.44 4.28
CA VAL A 177 -1.44 -28.75 4.16
C VAL A 177 -2.65 -28.62 3.26
N VAL A 178 -2.76 -29.53 2.30
CA VAL A 178 -3.94 -29.63 1.43
C VAL A 178 -4.59 -30.99 1.68
N ALA A 179 -5.84 -30.98 2.11
CA ALA A 179 -6.68 -32.15 2.22
C ALA A 179 -7.51 -32.26 0.94
N ARG A 180 -7.19 -33.23 0.10
CA ARG A 180 -7.77 -33.42 -1.22
C ARG A 180 -8.84 -34.50 -1.22
N ASN A 181 -9.79 -34.38 -2.13
CA ASN A 181 -10.85 -35.38 -2.34
C ASN A 181 -11.68 -35.65 -1.07
N LEU A 182 -11.96 -34.61 -0.27
CA LEU A 182 -12.68 -34.74 1.00
C LEU A 182 -14.10 -35.29 0.85
N ASN A 183 -14.69 -35.11 -0.33
CA ASN A 183 -16.00 -35.64 -0.67
C ASN A 183 -15.96 -37.10 -1.16
N ALA A 184 -14.80 -37.78 -1.11
CA ALA A 184 -14.60 -39.16 -1.56
C ALA A 184 -15.25 -39.46 -2.93
N PRO A 185 -14.79 -38.79 -4.02
CA PRO A 185 -15.42 -38.88 -5.34
C PRO A 185 -15.55 -40.32 -5.82
N SER A 186 -16.70 -40.62 -6.43
CA SER A 186 -16.96 -41.90 -7.10
C SER A 186 -16.53 -41.81 -8.56
N LEU A 187 -15.66 -42.73 -8.99
CA LEU A 187 -15.24 -42.87 -10.39
C LEU A 187 -16.02 -44.01 -11.02
N ALA A 188 -16.54 -43.80 -12.24
CA ALA A 188 -17.36 -44.77 -12.98
C ALA A 188 -18.46 -45.41 -12.09
N ASP A 189 -19.09 -44.59 -11.23
CA ASP A 189 -20.17 -44.94 -10.31
C ASP A 189 -19.92 -46.12 -9.33
N SER A 190 -18.67 -46.60 -9.23
CA SER A 190 -18.35 -47.84 -8.51
C SER A 190 -17.08 -47.78 -7.66
N VAL A 191 -16.16 -46.83 -7.93
CA VAL A 191 -14.86 -46.73 -7.24
C VAL A 191 -14.78 -45.42 -6.45
N ARG A 192 -14.90 -45.49 -5.11
CA ARG A 192 -14.70 -44.31 -4.25
C ARG A 192 -13.22 -44.07 -3.98
N VAL A 193 -12.77 -42.83 -4.21
CA VAL A 193 -11.39 -42.43 -3.92
C VAL A 193 -11.26 -41.92 -2.49
N ALA A 194 -10.31 -42.49 -1.74
CA ALA A 194 -10.01 -42.05 -0.38
C ALA A 194 -9.42 -40.61 -0.37
N PRO A 195 -9.71 -39.82 0.68
CA PRO A 195 -9.06 -38.52 0.89
C PRO A 195 -7.53 -38.64 0.96
N VAL A 196 -6.85 -37.58 0.53
CA VAL A 196 -5.39 -37.50 0.48
C VAL A 196 -4.92 -36.28 1.25
N LEU A 197 -3.91 -36.44 2.10
CA LEU A 197 -3.27 -35.34 2.81
C LEU A 197 -1.95 -34.99 2.12
N ASP A 198 -1.70 -33.70 1.91
CA ASP A 198 -0.54 -33.19 1.17
C ASP A 198 0.15 -32.07 1.96
N PRO A 199 0.80 -32.37 3.11
CA PRO A 199 1.63 -31.42 3.85
C PRO A 199 2.93 -31.07 3.12
N GLU A 200 3.36 -29.81 3.23
CA GLU A 200 4.65 -29.29 2.78
C GLU A 200 5.20 -28.24 3.75
N ILE A 201 6.51 -28.30 3.98
CA ILE A 201 7.29 -27.22 4.57
C ILE A 201 8.20 -26.64 3.51
N ALA A 202 8.26 -25.31 3.43
CA ALA A 202 9.21 -24.58 2.60
C ALA A 202 10.04 -23.64 3.48
N LEU A 203 11.32 -23.54 3.18
CA LEU A 203 12.31 -22.75 3.91
C LEU A 203 13.03 -21.81 2.95
N ARG A 204 13.27 -20.57 3.39
CA ARG A 204 14.08 -19.56 2.71
C ARG A 204 15.16 -19.06 3.64
N PRO A 205 16.35 -19.69 3.65
CA PRO A 205 17.41 -19.37 4.61
C PRO A 205 17.84 -17.89 4.63
N PHE A 206 17.75 -17.20 3.49
CA PHE A 206 18.11 -15.78 3.37
C PHE A 206 16.94 -14.82 3.65
N GLY A 207 15.75 -15.35 3.94
CA GLY A 207 14.54 -14.58 4.16
C GLY A 207 13.96 -13.92 2.91
N ASP A 208 14.40 -14.32 1.71
CA ASP A 208 13.97 -13.82 0.40
C ASP A 208 13.91 -14.95 -0.64
N ALA A 209 13.41 -14.66 -1.84
CA ALA A 209 13.17 -15.65 -2.89
C ALA A 209 14.44 -16.16 -3.62
N ARG A 210 15.66 -15.77 -3.20
CA ARG A 210 16.88 -16.17 -3.90
C ARG A 210 17.19 -17.66 -3.77
N PHE A 211 16.79 -18.24 -2.65
CA PHE A 211 16.96 -19.67 -2.39
C PHE A 211 15.78 -20.18 -1.56
N GLU A 212 15.11 -21.19 -2.09
CA GLU A 212 14.01 -21.88 -1.42
C GLU A 212 14.25 -23.39 -1.47
N VAL A 213 14.08 -24.05 -0.32
CA VAL A 213 14.04 -25.51 -0.22
C VAL A 213 12.70 -25.92 0.37
N ALA A 214 12.00 -26.84 -0.28
CA ALA A 214 10.75 -27.38 0.22
C ALA A 214 10.82 -28.91 0.32
N ALA A 215 10.16 -29.45 1.33
CA ALA A 215 9.99 -30.87 1.54
C ALA A 215 8.52 -31.12 1.88
N GLY A 216 7.88 -32.04 1.17
CA GLY A 216 6.49 -32.41 1.37
C GLY A 216 6.31 -33.91 1.32
N MET A 217 5.16 -34.37 1.79
CA MET A 217 4.80 -35.78 1.74
C MET A 217 3.31 -35.89 1.50
N ARG A 218 2.93 -36.41 0.33
CA ARG A 218 1.54 -36.75 0.06
C ARG A 218 1.26 -38.16 0.60
N ALA A 219 0.22 -38.29 1.42
CA ALA A 219 -0.14 -39.55 2.06
C ALA A 219 -1.61 -39.88 1.84
N ARG A 220 -1.88 -41.14 1.50
CA ARG A 220 -3.21 -41.74 1.47
C ARG A 220 -3.28 -42.82 2.55
N LEU A 221 -4.21 -42.65 3.49
CA LEU A 221 -4.32 -43.48 4.69
C LEU A 221 -5.40 -44.56 4.61
N ALA A 222 -6.00 -44.78 3.43
CA ALA A 222 -7.00 -45.83 3.19
C ALA A 222 -6.98 -46.31 1.72
N GLY A 223 -7.27 -47.60 1.50
CA GLY A 223 -7.35 -48.20 0.17
C GLY A 223 -8.62 -47.80 -0.61
N LEU A 224 -8.62 -48.03 -1.93
CA LEU A 224 -9.83 -47.94 -2.75
C LEU A 224 -10.72 -49.14 -2.43
N GLN A 225 -11.95 -48.92 -1.96
CA GLN A 225 -12.95 -49.98 -1.86
C GLN A 225 -13.52 -50.25 -3.26
N ALA A 226 -12.88 -51.15 -4.00
CA ALA A 226 -13.42 -51.71 -5.24
C ALA A 226 -13.66 -53.22 -5.03
N PRO A 227 -14.83 -53.77 -5.40
CA PRO A 227 -15.13 -55.19 -5.21
C PRO A 227 -14.19 -56.16 -5.95
N GLU A 228 -13.50 -55.71 -7.02
CA GLU A 228 -12.74 -56.60 -7.92
C GLU A 228 -11.34 -56.09 -8.33
N ALA A 229 -10.78 -55.04 -7.69
CA ALA A 229 -9.45 -54.51 -8.06
C ALA A 229 -8.40 -54.68 -6.94
N PRO A 230 -7.15 -55.07 -7.27
CA PRO A 230 -6.09 -55.35 -6.29
C PRO A 230 -5.37 -54.07 -5.80
N ILE A 231 -6.06 -52.93 -5.68
CA ILE A 231 -5.46 -51.69 -5.18
C ILE A 231 -5.77 -51.57 -3.68
N ARG A 232 -5.25 -52.52 -2.92
CA ARG A 232 -5.30 -52.52 -1.45
C ARG A 232 -3.97 -52.00 -0.92
N GLY A 233 -3.93 -50.78 -0.36
CA GLY A 233 -2.70 -50.31 0.26
C GLY A 233 -2.65 -48.85 0.71
N TYR A 234 -1.79 -48.60 1.69
CA TYR A 234 -1.35 -47.27 2.10
C TYR A 234 -0.34 -46.74 1.07
N GLN A 235 -0.33 -45.42 0.85
CA GLN A 235 0.62 -44.80 -0.07
C GLN A 235 1.26 -43.58 0.57
N VAL A 236 2.58 -43.47 0.41
CA VAL A 236 3.32 -42.27 0.75
C VAL A 236 4.12 -41.81 -0.46
N GLN A 237 4.16 -40.49 -0.63
CA GLN A 237 4.80 -39.86 -1.75
C GLN A 237 5.62 -38.66 -1.25
N PRO A 238 6.87 -38.89 -0.81
CA PRO A 238 7.77 -37.80 -0.49
C PRO A 238 8.11 -36.96 -1.73
N ARG A 239 8.23 -35.66 -1.54
CA ARG A 239 8.74 -34.73 -2.55
C ARG A 239 9.70 -33.71 -1.95
N GLY A 240 10.66 -33.28 -2.76
CA GLY A 240 11.60 -32.21 -2.44
C GLY A 240 11.72 -31.24 -3.60
N ARG A 241 11.76 -29.93 -3.31
CA ARG A 241 11.92 -28.86 -4.31
C ARG A 241 13.05 -27.93 -3.90
N LEU A 242 13.87 -27.54 -4.86
CA LEU A 242 14.89 -26.51 -4.73
C LEU A 242 14.63 -25.44 -5.79
N LEU A 243 14.59 -24.17 -5.37
CA LEU A 243 14.55 -23.02 -6.26
C LEU A 243 15.76 -22.14 -5.95
N PHE A 244 16.54 -21.82 -6.96
CA PHE A 244 17.69 -20.92 -6.85
C PHE A 244 17.64 -19.88 -7.96
N GLY A 245 17.79 -18.60 -7.62
CA GLY A 245 17.87 -17.59 -8.66
C GLY A 245 17.96 -16.16 -8.15
N ASN A 246 18.23 -15.24 -9.07
CA ASN A 246 18.33 -13.82 -8.80
C ASN A 246 17.98 -13.04 -10.07
N ARG A 247 17.46 -11.81 -9.92
CA ARG A 247 17.17 -10.88 -11.03
C ARG A 247 16.43 -11.52 -12.20
N GLY A 248 15.20 -11.97 -11.96
CA GLY A 248 14.33 -12.51 -13.00
C GLY A 248 14.74 -13.87 -13.58
N VAL A 249 15.88 -14.45 -13.21
CA VAL A 249 16.27 -15.81 -13.62
C VAL A 249 16.20 -16.75 -12.42
N ARG A 250 15.53 -17.89 -12.58
CA ARG A 250 15.48 -18.95 -11.57
C ARG A 250 15.73 -20.30 -12.19
N VAL A 251 16.45 -21.15 -11.48
CA VAL A 251 16.64 -22.57 -11.74
C VAL A 251 15.82 -23.32 -10.70
N TYR A 252 15.10 -24.34 -11.14
CA TYR A 252 14.35 -25.21 -10.26
C TYR A 252 14.79 -26.66 -10.43
N VAL A 253 14.72 -27.41 -9.33
CA VAL A 253 14.85 -28.87 -9.32
C VAL A 253 13.79 -29.41 -8.37
N GLU A 254 12.98 -30.35 -8.82
CA GLU A 254 11.99 -31.03 -8.00
C GLU A 254 12.15 -32.54 -8.17
N ALA A 255 12.12 -33.27 -7.05
CA ALA A 255 12.15 -34.72 -7.03
C ALA A 255 10.96 -35.25 -6.22
N GLU A 256 10.33 -36.30 -6.72
CA GLU A 256 9.13 -36.91 -6.13
C GLU A 256 9.28 -38.43 -6.18
N GLY A 257 9.16 -39.11 -5.04
CA GLY A 257 9.20 -40.56 -4.94
C GLY A 257 7.84 -41.11 -4.53
N VAL A 258 7.45 -42.28 -5.02
CA VAL A 258 6.22 -42.96 -4.61
C VAL A 258 6.56 -44.32 -4.03
N ALA A 259 6.03 -44.62 -2.86
CA ALA A 259 6.07 -45.93 -2.24
C ALA A 259 4.64 -46.42 -1.95
N TYR A 260 4.38 -47.67 -2.30
CA TYR A 260 3.14 -48.40 -2.05
C TYR A 260 3.38 -49.43 -0.93
N PHE A 261 2.39 -49.59 -0.06
CA PHE A 261 2.39 -50.62 0.99
C PHE A 261 1.09 -51.40 0.91
N ASP A 262 1.16 -52.73 0.89
CA ASP A 262 -0.04 -53.57 0.86
C ASP A 262 -0.83 -53.48 2.18
N ASP A 263 -2.15 -53.64 2.08
CA ASP A 263 -3.05 -53.76 3.26
C ASP A 263 -3.02 -55.21 3.77
N PRO A 264 -2.57 -55.49 5.01
CA PRO A 264 -2.41 -56.87 5.50
C PRO A 264 -3.74 -57.62 5.72
N GLY A 265 -4.90 -56.95 5.64
CA GLY A 265 -6.19 -57.57 5.93
C GLY A 265 -6.37 -57.92 7.42
N PRO A 266 -7.58 -58.34 7.85
CA PRO A 266 -7.85 -58.62 9.26
C PRO A 266 -7.11 -59.89 9.71
N GLY A 267 -6.21 -59.75 10.70
CA GLY A 267 -5.59 -60.90 11.40
C GLY A 267 -4.22 -61.37 10.91
N MET A 268 -3.59 -60.71 9.92
CA MET A 268 -2.20 -60.99 9.52
C MET A 268 -1.22 -59.90 9.99
N GLN A 269 0.01 -60.30 10.36
CA GLN A 269 1.10 -59.33 10.54
C GLN A 269 1.61 -58.87 9.17
N PRO A 270 1.99 -57.59 9.01
CA PRO A 270 2.54 -57.06 7.76
C PRO A 270 3.81 -57.83 7.39
N THR A 271 3.70 -58.76 6.44
CA THR A 271 4.84 -59.50 5.90
C THR A 271 5.34 -58.77 4.66
N GLN A 272 6.66 -58.52 4.64
CA GLN A 272 7.45 -57.79 3.61
C GLN A 272 6.67 -56.91 2.63
N ALA A 273 6.74 -55.59 2.86
CA ALA A 273 6.30 -54.57 1.91
C ALA A 273 6.92 -54.84 0.52
N ASP A 274 6.09 -55.14 -0.48
CA ASP A 274 6.49 -55.14 -1.88
C ASP A 274 6.57 -53.67 -2.34
N ALA A 275 7.56 -52.94 -1.80
CA ALA A 275 7.72 -51.50 -1.98
C ALA A 275 8.14 -51.18 -3.42
N ARG A 276 7.15 -51.02 -4.31
CA ARG A 276 7.39 -50.57 -5.68
C ARG A 276 7.74 -49.09 -5.69
N THR A 277 9.03 -48.79 -5.64
CA THR A 277 9.53 -47.43 -5.65
C THR A 277 9.57 -46.91 -7.09
N ALA A 278 8.96 -45.75 -7.34
CA ALA A 278 9.12 -44.98 -8.56
C ALA A 278 9.53 -43.55 -8.20
N ALA A 279 10.51 -42.98 -8.88
CA ALA A 279 10.95 -41.62 -8.62
C ALA A 279 11.01 -40.79 -9.90
N ARG A 280 10.57 -39.53 -9.79
CA ARG A 280 10.51 -38.51 -10.84
C ARG A 280 11.42 -37.36 -10.44
N VAL A 281 12.12 -36.79 -11.41
CA VAL A 281 12.91 -35.56 -11.27
C VAL A 281 12.52 -34.60 -12.39
N SER A 282 12.15 -33.37 -12.05
CA SER A 282 12.05 -32.25 -13.00
C SER A 282 13.13 -31.23 -12.69
N MET A 283 13.70 -30.63 -13.73
CA MET A 283 14.64 -29.52 -13.59
C MET A 283 14.50 -28.57 -14.75
N GLY A 284 14.75 -27.29 -14.54
CA GLY A 284 14.60 -26.31 -15.61
C GLY A 284 14.90 -24.88 -15.19
N VAL A 285 14.58 -23.96 -16.09
CA VAL A 285 14.82 -22.52 -15.94
C VAL A 285 13.52 -21.76 -16.06
N GLN A 286 13.38 -20.73 -15.24
CA GLN A 286 12.35 -19.72 -15.31
C GLN A 286 12.96 -18.35 -15.57
N LEU A 287 12.36 -17.62 -16.49
CA LEU A 287 12.69 -16.26 -16.90
C LEU A 287 11.48 -15.36 -16.61
N ASP A 288 11.64 -14.40 -15.73
CA ASP A 288 10.65 -13.43 -15.28
C ASP A 288 11.03 -12.03 -15.76
N THR A 289 10.11 -11.38 -16.45
CA THR A 289 10.08 -9.92 -16.68
C THR A 289 9.00 -9.31 -15.75
N PRO A 290 8.89 -7.97 -15.62
CA PRO A 290 7.90 -7.31 -14.80
C PRO A 290 6.49 -7.92 -14.81
N HIS A 291 5.93 -8.22 -15.99
CA HIS A 291 4.54 -8.67 -16.12
C HIS A 291 4.38 -10.01 -16.81
N PHE A 292 5.48 -10.63 -17.23
CA PHE A 292 5.49 -11.86 -18.01
C PHE A 292 6.56 -12.80 -17.49
N GLY A 293 6.26 -14.09 -17.38
CA GLY A 293 7.24 -15.10 -16.98
C GLY A 293 7.10 -16.37 -17.80
N VAL A 294 8.21 -17.06 -18.06
CA VAL A 294 8.22 -18.35 -18.76
C VAL A 294 9.09 -19.31 -17.96
N ALA A 295 8.60 -20.52 -17.69
CA ALA A 295 9.40 -21.61 -17.16
C ALA A 295 9.34 -22.82 -18.10
N VAL A 296 10.46 -23.51 -18.26
CA VAL A 296 10.54 -24.71 -19.08
C VAL A 296 11.57 -25.66 -18.52
N GLY A 297 11.29 -26.96 -18.59
CA GLY A 297 12.27 -27.96 -18.22
C GLY A 297 11.83 -29.40 -18.48
N PRO A 298 12.80 -30.31 -18.71
CA PRO A 298 12.54 -31.73 -18.86
C PRO A 298 12.08 -32.38 -17.55
N THR A 299 11.36 -33.49 -17.71
CA THR A 299 10.98 -34.43 -16.66
C THR A 299 11.63 -35.79 -16.97
N ALA A 300 12.18 -36.45 -15.95
CA ALA A 300 12.86 -37.75 -16.08
C ALA A 300 12.51 -38.67 -14.90
N GLY A 301 12.66 -39.98 -15.09
CA GLY A 301 12.33 -41.02 -14.11
C GLY A 301 13.57 -41.83 -13.75
N LEU A 302 13.70 -42.20 -12.48
CA LEU A 302 14.80 -43.05 -12.01
C LEU A 302 14.38 -44.53 -12.16
N GLY A 303 15.09 -45.28 -13.03
CA GLY A 303 14.90 -46.73 -13.21
C GLY A 303 14.34 -47.19 -14.57
N ALA A 304 13.92 -46.28 -15.43
CA ALA A 304 13.58 -46.53 -16.83
C ALA A 304 14.39 -45.55 -17.69
N GLY A 305 15.40 -46.02 -18.41
CA GLY A 305 16.42 -45.15 -19.02
C GLY A 305 15.85 -44.06 -19.94
N GLY A 306 15.97 -42.78 -19.55
CA GLY A 306 15.80 -41.62 -20.43
C GLY A 306 14.98 -40.46 -19.86
N MET A 307 15.00 -39.32 -20.57
CA MET A 307 14.03 -38.23 -20.37
C MET A 307 12.62 -38.72 -20.74
N HIS A 308 11.61 -38.30 -19.99
CA HIS A 308 10.24 -38.80 -20.08
C HIS A 308 9.23 -37.73 -20.54
N GLY A 309 9.62 -36.46 -20.55
CA GLY A 309 8.76 -35.39 -21.05
C GLY A 309 9.39 -34.01 -20.90
N VAL A 310 8.65 -33.00 -21.35
CA VAL A 310 8.95 -31.58 -21.19
C VAL A 310 7.69 -30.90 -20.69
N SER A 311 7.88 -30.02 -19.71
CA SER A 311 6.81 -29.18 -19.19
C SER A 311 7.18 -27.71 -19.34
N GLY A 312 6.18 -26.88 -19.57
CA GLY A 312 6.31 -25.44 -19.71
C GLY A 312 5.21 -24.69 -18.99
N ARG A 313 5.51 -23.45 -18.63
CA ARG A 313 4.63 -22.51 -17.95
C ARG A 313 4.81 -21.13 -18.57
N VAL A 314 3.71 -20.44 -18.81
CA VAL A 314 3.66 -19.02 -19.15
C VAL A 314 2.84 -18.29 -18.08
N ARG A 315 3.36 -17.20 -17.53
CA ARG A 315 2.70 -16.37 -16.51
C ARG A 315 2.48 -14.95 -17.05
N LEU A 316 1.30 -14.41 -16.79
CA LEU A 316 0.96 -13.00 -16.92
C LEU A 316 0.55 -12.46 -15.55
N SER A 317 1.05 -11.30 -15.13
CA SER A 317 0.67 -10.72 -13.84
C SER A 317 0.70 -9.20 -13.83
N ARG A 318 -0.24 -8.62 -13.07
CA ARG A 318 -0.19 -7.20 -12.72
C ARG A 318 0.87 -6.90 -11.65
N GLU A 319 1.24 -7.91 -10.86
CA GLU A 319 2.37 -7.81 -9.93
C GLU A 319 3.67 -7.67 -10.72
N ARG A 320 4.57 -6.80 -10.26
CA ARG A 320 5.82 -6.50 -10.97
C ARG A 320 6.96 -7.40 -10.49
N TYR A 321 7.35 -8.39 -11.28
CA TYR A 321 8.50 -9.25 -10.94
C TYR A 321 9.83 -8.55 -11.27
N THR A 322 10.93 -9.06 -10.70
CA THR A 322 12.27 -8.52 -10.96
C THR A 322 12.69 -8.87 -12.39
N ASP A 323 13.19 -7.88 -13.13
CA ASP A 323 13.60 -8.03 -14.54
C ASP A 323 14.97 -8.73 -14.68
N ILE A 324 15.19 -9.37 -15.83
CA ILE A 324 16.43 -10.06 -16.24
C ILE A 324 17.45 -9.06 -16.80
N LEU A 325 16.98 -8.01 -17.47
CA LEU A 325 17.84 -7.06 -18.18
C LEU A 325 18.17 -5.84 -17.31
N PRO A 326 19.44 -5.35 -17.28
CA PRO A 326 19.76 -4.07 -16.68
C PRO A 326 18.98 -2.94 -17.37
N ALA A 327 18.64 -1.89 -16.62
CA ALA A 327 17.90 -0.73 -17.12
C ALA A 327 18.49 -0.24 -18.45
N ARG A 328 17.68 -0.22 -19.51
CA ARG A 328 18.15 0.13 -20.85
C ARG A 328 18.76 1.55 -20.82
N PRO A 329 19.98 1.76 -21.35
CA PRO A 329 20.63 3.07 -21.29
C PRO A 329 19.81 4.17 -21.98
N ARG A 330 18.91 3.87 -22.92
CA ARG A 330 18.11 4.87 -23.67
C ARG A 330 16.95 5.50 -22.88
N ARG A 331 16.59 4.99 -21.69
CA ARG A 331 15.38 5.45 -20.97
C ARG A 331 15.63 6.74 -20.19
N VAL A 332 14.76 7.73 -20.38
CA VAL A 332 14.63 8.92 -19.53
C VAL A 332 13.39 8.73 -18.68
N THR A 333 13.51 8.79 -17.35
CA THR A 333 12.37 8.60 -16.45
C THR A 333 11.64 9.93 -16.24
N ARG A 334 10.39 10.03 -16.70
CA ARG A 334 9.53 11.22 -16.54
C ARG A 334 8.85 11.26 -15.17
N LEU A 335 9.22 12.20 -14.33
CA LEU A 335 8.58 12.49 -13.05
C LEU A 335 7.67 13.70 -13.20
N SER A 336 6.36 13.47 -13.20
CA SER A 336 5.37 14.55 -13.22
C SER A 336 4.93 14.90 -11.81
N LEU A 337 4.95 16.20 -11.47
CA LEU A 337 4.43 16.72 -10.21
C LEU A 337 2.95 17.13 -10.27
N ALA A 338 2.33 17.01 -11.45
CA ALA A 338 0.96 17.45 -11.66
C ALA A 338 -0.04 16.71 -10.77
N GLY A 339 -0.90 17.48 -10.08
CA GLY A 339 -1.94 16.96 -9.20
C GLY A 339 -1.45 16.38 -7.87
N LYS A 340 -0.13 16.41 -7.61
CA LYS A 340 0.47 15.89 -6.36
C LYS A 340 0.56 16.98 -5.31
N HIS A 341 0.14 16.67 -4.10
CA HIS A 341 0.03 17.67 -3.04
C HIS A 341 0.19 17.12 -1.62
N ASP A 342 0.20 15.80 -1.43
CA ASP A 342 0.32 15.21 -0.10
C ASP A 342 1.70 14.57 0.18
N ASP A 343 2.02 14.42 1.47
CA ASP A 343 3.32 13.90 1.91
C ASP A 343 3.58 12.43 1.53
N ARG A 344 2.55 11.64 1.17
CA ARG A 344 2.73 10.26 0.70
C ARG A 344 3.18 10.25 -0.74
N GLU A 345 2.52 11.06 -1.56
CA GLU A 345 2.92 11.24 -2.96
C GLU A 345 4.34 11.80 -3.05
N LEU A 346 4.70 12.72 -2.15
CA LEU A 346 6.07 13.19 -2.01
C LEU A 346 7.04 12.07 -1.64
N ALA A 347 6.70 11.25 -0.63
CA ALA A 347 7.52 10.12 -0.20
C ALA A 347 7.78 9.13 -1.34
N GLU A 348 6.73 8.81 -2.10
CA GLU A 348 6.82 7.93 -3.27
C GLU A 348 7.78 8.49 -4.34
N LEU A 349 7.73 9.80 -4.60
CA LEU A 349 8.65 10.46 -5.54
C LEU A 349 10.09 10.44 -5.02
N VAL A 350 10.32 10.79 -3.76
CA VAL A 350 11.64 10.80 -3.13
C VAL A 350 12.26 9.39 -3.18
N TRP A 351 11.53 8.36 -2.76
CA TRP A 351 12.02 6.98 -2.77
C TRP A 351 12.24 6.44 -4.18
N LEU A 352 11.42 6.85 -5.15
CA LEU A 352 11.65 6.51 -6.55
C LEU A 352 12.98 7.10 -7.05
N VAL A 353 13.26 8.36 -6.75
CA VAL A 353 14.52 9.02 -7.11
C VAL A 353 15.71 8.34 -6.41
N ASP A 354 15.59 8.04 -5.12
CA ASP A 354 16.63 7.34 -4.36
C ASP A 354 16.86 5.88 -4.87
N ASP A 355 15.81 5.19 -5.33
CA ASP A 355 15.93 3.88 -5.98
C ASP A 355 16.65 3.97 -7.32
N LEU A 356 16.38 5.00 -8.11
CA LEU A 356 17.11 5.28 -9.35
C LEU A 356 18.59 5.59 -9.05
N ALA A 357 18.89 6.34 -8.00
CA ALA A 357 20.26 6.67 -7.59
C ALA A 357 21.07 5.40 -7.27
N ARG A 358 20.45 4.43 -6.59
CA ARG A 358 21.09 3.15 -6.24
C ARG A 358 21.42 2.29 -7.47
N ARG A 359 20.63 2.39 -8.54
CA ARG A 359 20.87 1.62 -9.79
C ARG A 359 22.05 2.17 -10.61
N ARG A 360 22.51 3.38 -10.30
CA ARG A 360 23.57 4.17 -10.95
C ARG A 360 23.32 4.45 -12.44
N GLY A 361 23.44 5.72 -12.81
CA GLY A 361 23.28 6.19 -14.18
C GLY A 361 21.83 6.32 -14.65
N GLY A 362 21.64 7.02 -15.78
CA GLY A 362 20.33 7.34 -16.34
C GLY A 362 20.04 8.83 -16.37
N VAL A 363 18.87 9.18 -16.89
CA VAL A 363 18.39 10.57 -16.92
C VAL A 363 16.98 10.60 -16.32
N VAL A 364 16.73 11.57 -15.45
CA VAL A 364 15.42 11.88 -14.90
C VAL A 364 14.96 13.21 -15.48
N LEU A 365 13.77 13.23 -16.07
CA LEU A 365 13.09 14.45 -16.50
C LEU A 365 12.00 14.77 -15.47
N VAL A 366 12.09 15.91 -14.80
CA VAL A 366 11.10 16.39 -13.84
C VAL A 366 10.24 17.45 -14.52
N GLU A 367 8.93 17.26 -14.51
CA GLU A 367 7.94 18.21 -15.02
C GLU A 367 7.28 18.90 -13.82
N LEU A 368 7.50 20.21 -13.69
CA LEU A 368 7.19 20.95 -12.45
C LEU A 368 5.80 21.61 -12.44
N ALA A 369 4.99 21.38 -13.47
CA ALA A 369 3.66 21.97 -13.57
C ALA A 369 2.66 21.34 -12.57
N GLY A 370 1.79 22.17 -11.99
CA GLY A 370 0.57 21.71 -11.31
C GLY A 370 0.74 21.00 -9.96
N SER A 371 1.86 21.19 -9.25
CA SER A 371 2.05 20.61 -7.91
C SER A 371 1.48 21.49 -6.80
N GLY A 372 0.91 20.87 -5.76
CA GLY A 372 0.47 21.54 -4.53
C GLY A 372 1.50 21.56 -3.40
N PHE A 373 2.76 21.18 -3.67
CA PHE A 373 3.81 21.12 -2.66
C PHE A 373 4.31 22.51 -2.22
N GLY A 374 4.56 22.66 -0.92
CA GLY A 374 5.24 23.80 -0.34
C GLY A 374 6.77 23.76 -0.50
N SER A 375 7.44 24.85 -0.14
CA SER A 375 8.91 24.98 -0.27
C SER A 375 9.68 23.88 0.43
N ALA A 376 9.27 23.46 1.64
CA ALA A 376 9.95 22.42 2.40
C ALA A 376 9.81 21.05 1.74
N GLN A 377 8.65 20.76 1.18
CA GLN A 377 8.40 19.52 0.45
C GLN A 377 9.20 19.48 -0.86
N LEU A 378 9.24 20.60 -1.59
CA LEU A 378 10.07 20.73 -2.80
C LEU A 378 11.57 20.64 -2.47
N GLU A 379 11.99 21.09 -1.29
CA GLU A 379 13.35 20.93 -0.78
C GLU A 379 13.71 19.46 -0.54
N GLU A 380 12.80 18.64 0.00
CA GLU A 380 13.03 17.19 0.13
C GLU A 380 13.22 16.52 -1.23
N LEU A 381 12.37 16.85 -2.20
CA LEU A 381 12.51 16.32 -3.56
C LEU A 381 13.81 16.80 -4.21
N ARG A 382 14.20 18.06 -3.97
CA ARG A 382 15.47 18.62 -4.43
C ARG A 382 16.65 17.83 -3.89
N GLU A 383 16.67 17.52 -2.59
CA GLU A 383 17.76 16.75 -1.98
C GLU A 383 17.83 15.32 -2.54
N ALA A 384 16.69 14.70 -2.85
CA ALA A 384 16.66 13.42 -3.55
C ALA A 384 17.28 13.52 -4.96
N LEU A 385 16.93 14.55 -5.72
CA LEU A 385 17.52 14.80 -7.05
C LEU A 385 19.03 15.09 -6.98
N ARG A 386 19.48 15.80 -5.94
CA ARG A 386 20.90 16.03 -5.70
C ARG A 386 21.63 14.72 -5.41
N ARG A 387 21.09 13.86 -4.54
CA ARG A 387 21.64 12.51 -4.30
C ARG A 387 21.69 11.68 -5.59
N TYR A 388 20.70 11.82 -6.46
CA TYR A 388 20.70 11.18 -7.78
C TYR A 388 21.85 11.68 -8.66
N GLN A 389 22.10 12.99 -8.70
CA GLN A 389 23.27 13.55 -9.40
C GLN A 389 24.59 13.07 -8.81
N ASP A 390 24.72 13.05 -7.48
CA ASP A 390 25.91 12.57 -6.77
C ASP A 390 26.20 11.08 -7.10
N SER A 391 25.18 10.30 -7.47
CA SER A 391 25.33 8.91 -7.93
C SER A 391 25.80 8.76 -9.40
N GLY A 392 25.98 9.86 -10.12
CA GLY A 392 26.29 9.93 -11.55
C GLY A 392 25.07 9.96 -12.48
N GLY A 393 23.87 10.13 -11.93
CA GLY A 393 22.65 10.37 -12.71
C GLY A 393 22.60 11.78 -13.29
N LYS A 394 21.77 12.00 -14.30
CA LYS A 394 21.51 13.33 -14.89
C LYS A 394 20.07 13.77 -14.64
N VAL A 395 19.87 15.01 -14.26
CA VAL A 395 18.55 15.60 -14.00
C VAL A 395 18.25 16.68 -15.02
N VAL A 396 17.06 16.62 -15.59
CA VAL A 396 16.51 17.66 -16.47
C VAL A 396 15.23 18.18 -15.83
N ALA A 397 15.08 19.50 -15.72
CA ALA A 397 13.85 20.13 -15.30
C ALA A 397 13.13 20.72 -16.51
N TYR A 398 11.83 20.44 -16.64
CA TYR A 398 10.96 21.02 -17.64
C TYR A 398 9.93 21.97 -16.99
N LEU A 399 9.96 23.23 -17.43
CA LEU A 399 9.13 24.31 -16.93
C LEU A 399 8.09 24.74 -17.98
N GLU A 400 6.83 24.40 -17.76
CA GLU A 400 5.69 24.94 -18.54
C GLU A 400 5.24 26.32 -18.05
N GLY A 401 5.84 26.75 -16.95
CA GLY A 401 5.60 27.96 -16.20
C GLY A 401 6.34 27.79 -14.87
N GLY A 402 6.41 28.84 -14.05
CA GLY A 402 7.06 28.64 -12.76
C GLY A 402 7.05 29.85 -11.85
N SER A 403 6.87 29.57 -10.56
CA SER A 403 7.15 30.47 -9.44
C SER A 403 8.62 30.36 -8.99
N LEU A 404 9.04 31.23 -8.08
CA LEU A 404 10.32 31.11 -7.38
C LEU A 404 10.54 29.73 -6.73
N THR A 405 9.50 29.11 -6.16
CA THR A 405 9.61 27.79 -5.52
C THR A 405 9.79 26.65 -6.52
N SER A 406 9.10 26.70 -7.67
CA SER A 406 9.33 25.74 -8.74
C SER A 406 10.72 25.90 -9.37
N TYR A 407 11.18 27.14 -9.55
CA TYR A 407 12.54 27.41 -10.04
C TYR A 407 13.60 27.02 -9.02
N PHE A 408 13.32 27.17 -7.72
CA PHE A 408 14.14 26.63 -6.64
C PHE A 408 14.34 25.13 -6.85
N LEU A 409 13.30 24.31 -7.03
CA LEU A 409 13.48 22.90 -7.35
C LEU A 409 14.26 22.69 -8.66
N ALA A 410 13.85 23.34 -9.75
CA ALA A 410 14.47 23.19 -11.07
C ALA A 410 15.97 23.53 -11.09
N SER A 411 16.42 24.43 -10.22
CA SER A 411 17.82 24.86 -10.16
C SER A 411 18.82 23.75 -9.80
N VAL A 412 18.35 22.59 -9.30
CA VAL A 412 19.21 21.42 -9.07
C VAL A 412 19.59 20.72 -10.38
N ALA A 413 18.76 20.87 -11.42
CA ALA A 413 18.93 20.12 -12.66
C ALA A 413 20.21 20.49 -13.41
N ASP A 414 20.81 19.50 -14.06
CA ASP A 414 21.92 19.69 -15.00
C ASP A 414 21.49 20.52 -16.21
N ARG A 415 20.20 20.46 -16.57
CA ARG A 415 19.60 21.26 -17.64
C ARG A 415 18.17 21.66 -17.31
N ILE A 416 17.87 22.94 -17.46
CA ILE A 416 16.53 23.52 -17.33
C ILE A 416 16.02 23.88 -18.72
N ILE A 417 14.95 23.21 -19.15
CA ILE A 417 14.27 23.47 -20.41
C ILE A 417 12.93 24.12 -20.07
N ALA A 418 12.60 25.23 -20.72
CA ALA A 418 11.28 25.85 -20.56
C ALA A 418 10.44 25.71 -21.83
N HIS A 419 9.13 25.68 -21.67
CA HIS A 419 8.21 25.81 -22.79
C HIS A 419 8.41 27.18 -23.46
N PRO A 420 8.40 27.30 -24.81
CA PRO A 420 8.61 28.57 -25.51
C PRO A 420 7.61 29.69 -25.14
N HIS A 421 6.47 29.30 -24.58
CA HIS A 421 5.43 30.21 -24.06
C HIS A 421 5.19 30.08 -22.55
N ALA A 422 6.17 29.55 -21.80
CA ALA A 422 6.06 29.44 -20.36
C ALA A 422 5.92 30.82 -19.69
N ALA A 423 4.98 30.95 -18.76
CA ALA A 423 4.91 32.10 -17.86
C ALA A 423 5.91 31.90 -16.71
N LEU A 424 7.13 32.42 -16.87
CA LEU A 424 8.19 32.33 -15.85
C LEU A 424 8.07 33.47 -14.83
N SER A 425 7.08 33.35 -13.95
CA SER A 425 6.81 34.26 -12.84
C SER A 425 7.70 33.96 -11.63
N ILE A 426 9.01 33.98 -11.82
CA ILE A 426 10.03 33.80 -10.77
C ILE A 426 10.13 35.09 -9.94
N ILE A 427 9.01 35.52 -9.34
CA ILE A 427 8.86 36.78 -8.60
C ILE A 427 9.09 36.57 -7.09
N GLY A 428 9.20 37.70 -6.37
CA GLY A 428 9.46 37.73 -4.94
C GLY A 428 8.42 37.03 -4.06
N LEU A 429 8.80 36.79 -2.80
CA LEU A 429 7.87 36.25 -1.80
C LEU A 429 6.93 37.35 -1.31
N SER A 430 5.64 37.02 -1.20
CA SER A 430 4.65 37.87 -0.54
C SER A 430 3.72 37.04 0.33
N THR A 431 3.27 37.62 1.43
CA THR A 431 2.19 37.07 2.26
C THR A 431 1.06 38.09 2.30
N ARG A 432 -0.18 37.59 2.31
CA ARG A 432 -1.37 38.43 2.45
C ARG A 432 -2.21 37.88 3.59
N THR A 433 -2.41 38.71 4.60
CA THR A 433 -3.27 38.39 5.75
C THR A 433 -4.43 39.36 5.75
N LEU A 434 -5.64 38.82 5.78
CA LEU A 434 -6.85 39.62 5.94
C LEU A 434 -7.11 39.80 7.44
N TYR A 435 -7.50 41.01 7.82
CA TYR A 435 -7.85 41.37 9.20
C TYR A 435 -9.33 41.72 9.25
N TRP A 436 -10.08 40.98 10.06
CA TRP A 436 -11.54 41.03 10.12
C TRP A 436 -12.07 41.79 11.33
N GLY A 437 -11.21 42.25 12.23
CA GLY A 437 -11.64 42.85 13.49
C GLY A 437 -12.60 44.02 13.32
N GLU A 438 -12.33 44.91 12.36
CA GLU A 438 -13.22 46.03 12.07
C GLU A 438 -14.57 45.58 11.46
N LEU A 439 -14.56 44.59 10.55
CA LEU A 439 -15.80 44.04 10.00
C LEU A 439 -16.66 43.43 11.11
N LEU A 440 -16.06 42.61 11.98
CA LEU A 440 -16.75 41.96 13.08
C LEU A 440 -17.36 43.01 14.04
N ALA A 441 -16.59 44.03 14.42
CA ALA A 441 -17.10 45.13 15.24
C ALA A 441 -18.28 45.86 14.57
N ARG A 442 -18.20 46.12 13.26
CA ARG A 442 -19.28 46.77 12.49
C ARG A 442 -20.56 45.95 12.46
N ILE A 443 -20.49 44.62 12.42
CA ILE A 443 -21.68 43.76 12.49
C ILE A 443 -22.12 43.46 13.93
N GLY A 444 -21.44 44.00 14.95
CA GLY A 444 -21.80 43.81 16.36
C GLY A 444 -21.23 42.53 16.98
N VAL A 445 -20.27 41.88 16.32
CA VAL A 445 -19.56 40.72 16.85
C VAL A 445 -18.25 41.17 17.48
N GLN A 446 -18.03 40.85 18.75
CA GLN A 446 -16.77 41.12 19.44
C GLN A 446 -15.98 39.81 19.58
N ALA A 447 -14.82 39.74 18.94
CA ALA A 447 -13.92 38.61 19.06
C ALA A 447 -12.91 38.85 20.21
N GLU A 448 -13.15 38.18 21.34
CA GLU A 448 -12.31 38.24 22.52
C GLU A 448 -11.30 37.11 22.53
N PHE A 449 -10.04 37.44 22.79
CA PHE A 449 -8.98 36.44 22.89
C PHE A 449 -8.17 36.66 24.15
N VAL A 450 -8.04 35.61 24.94
CA VAL A 450 -7.04 35.55 26.01
C VAL A 450 -5.85 34.80 25.44
N ARG A 451 -4.65 35.39 25.52
CA ARG A 451 -3.44 34.80 24.93
C ARG A 451 -2.25 34.96 25.87
N VAL A 452 -1.40 33.95 25.89
CA VAL A 452 -0.06 34.06 26.47
C VAL A 452 0.91 34.30 25.33
N ALA A 453 1.73 35.32 25.51
CA ALA A 453 2.86 35.73 24.69
C ALA A 453 2.64 36.63 23.46
N GLU A 454 3.63 37.51 23.26
CA GLU A 454 3.58 38.68 22.38
C GLU A 454 3.60 38.34 20.88
N TYR A 455 4.23 37.24 20.48
CA TYR A 455 4.33 36.82 19.08
C TYR A 455 3.18 35.90 18.65
N LYS A 456 2.25 35.54 19.55
CA LYS A 456 1.07 34.72 19.21
C LYS A 456 0.04 35.56 18.44
N GLY A 457 0.29 35.75 17.15
CA GLY A 457 -0.46 36.63 16.25
C GLY A 457 -1.73 36.03 15.61
N THR A 458 -1.96 34.72 15.67
CA THR A 458 -3.16 34.08 15.07
C THR A 458 -4.48 34.73 15.48
N PRO A 459 -4.70 35.12 16.76
CA PRO A 459 -5.89 35.82 17.20
C PRO A 459 -6.09 37.23 16.60
N GLU A 460 -5.01 37.90 16.18
CA GLU A 460 -5.05 39.29 15.72
C GLU A 460 -5.84 39.44 14.42
N ILE A 461 -5.88 38.39 13.60
CA ILE A 461 -6.69 38.29 12.37
C ILE A 461 -8.16 38.62 12.62
N TRP A 462 -8.68 38.31 13.81
CA TRP A 462 -10.09 38.46 14.15
C TRP A 462 -10.38 39.65 15.07
N SER A 463 -9.35 40.23 15.70
CA SER A 463 -9.52 41.27 16.73
C SER A 463 -8.92 42.62 16.35
N ARG A 464 -8.11 42.68 15.30
CA ARG A 464 -7.39 43.90 14.90
C ARG A 464 -7.62 44.24 13.43
N THR A 465 -7.12 45.40 13.01
CA THR A 465 -7.06 45.87 11.61
C THR A 465 -5.71 45.60 10.94
N GLY A 466 -4.72 45.15 11.72
CA GLY A 466 -3.37 44.84 11.25
C GLY A 466 -2.54 44.16 12.35
N PRO A 467 -1.34 43.66 12.01
CA PRO A 467 -0.47 42.99 12.97
C PRO A 467 0.02 43.97 14.03
N SER A 468 0.25 43.48 15.24
CA SER A 468 1.09 44.17 16.24
C SER A 468 2.54 44.25 15.75
N ALA A 469 3.32 45.19 16.31
CA ALA A 469 4.73 45.36 15.94
C ALA A 469 5.57 44.07 16.11
N PRO A 470 5.46 43.32 17.24
CA PRO A 470 6.20 42.05 17.39
C PRO A 470 5.81 41.00 16.35
N VAL A 471 4.52 40.87 16.04
CA VAL A 471 4.03 39.92 15.01
C VAL A 471 4.51 40.32 13.62
N ALA A 472 4.52 41.62 13.31
CA ALA A 472 5.03 42.14 12.03
C ALA A 472 6.54 41.88 11.87
N GLU A 473 7.31 42.06 12.95
CA GLU A 473 8.74 41.75 12.99
C GLU A 473 9.00 40.25 12.77
N ALA A 474 8.34 39.38 13.53
CA ALA A 474 8.49 37.93 13.41
C ALA A 474 8.14 37.42 12.00
N ASN A 475 7.04 37.92 11.41
CA ASN A 475 6.65 37.57 10.04
C ASN A 475 7.70 38.03 9.02
N ARG A 476 8.28 39.22 9.19
CA ARG A 476 9.34 39.74 8.32
C ARG A 476 10.61 38.91 8.43
N ALA A 477 11.01 38.52 9.65
CA ALA A 477 12.16 37.65 9.88
C ALA A 477 11.97 36.29 9.18
N LEU A 478 10.81 35.65 9.37
CA LEU A 478 10.49 34.37 8.73
C LEU A 478 10.56 34.44 7.19
N MET A 479 10.02 35.50 6.59
CA MET A 479 10.11 35.72 5.14
C MET A 479 11.55 35.96 4.68
N THR A 480 12.33 36.70 5.47
CA THR A 480 13.74 37.01 5.17
C THR A 480 14.60 35.74 5.20
N ASP A 481 14.40 34.87 6.19
CA ASP A 481 15.09 33.57 6.26
C ASP A 481 14.79 32.72 5.03
N THR A 482 13.50 32.60 4.69
CA THR A 482 13.04 31.82 3.54
C THR A 482 13.63 32.37 2.24
N TRP A 483 13.56 33.69 2.05
CA TRP A 483 14.15 34.38 0.91
C TRP A 483 15.65 34.10 0.77
N ASN A 484 16.41 34.35 1.85
CA ASN A 484 17.85 34.19 1.86
C ASN A 484 18.26 32.75 1.54
N HIS A 485 17.54 31.77 2.08
CA HIS A 485 17.78 30.36 1.79
C HIS A 485 17.56 30.04 0.31
N LEU A 486 16.39 30.39 -0.24
CA LEU A 486 16.05 30.10 -1.64
C LEU A 486 17.07 30.72 -2.60
N ILE A 487 17.39 32.01 -2.43
CA ILE A 487 18.30 32.74 -3.31
C ILE A 487 19.73 32.16 -3.24
N ARG A 488 20.23 31.86 -2.03
CA ARG A 488 21.58 31.28 -1.87
C ARG A 488 21.70 29.89 -2.48
N VAL A 489 20.67 29.05 -2.30
CA VAL A 489 20.68 27.69 -2.83
C VAL A 489 20.54 27.69 -4.36
N ILE A 490 19.70 28.56 -4.94
CA ILE A 490 19.63 28.76 -6.40
C ILE A 490 20.98 29.24 -6.93
N GLY A 491 21.57 30.26 -6.29
CA GLY A 491 22.88 30.79 -6.68
C GLY A 491 23.97 29.72 -6.68
N ARG A 492 24.03 28.91 -5.61
CA ARG A 492 24.97 27.78 -5.53
C ARG A 492 24.78 26.78 -6.67
N SER A 493 23.55 26.33 -6.93
CA SER A 493 23.31 25.27 -7.92
C SER A 493 23.40 25.74 -9.36
N ARG A 494 23.17 27.03 -9.63
CA ARG A 494 23.38 27.64 -10.96
C ARG A 494 24.78 28.24 -11.14
N ALA A 495 25.65 28.11 -10.15
CA ALA A 495 26.98 28.73 -10.10
C ALA A 495 26.94 30.24 -10.38
N ARG A 496 25.99 30.94 -9.74
CA ARG A 496 25.78 32.40 -9.86
C ARG A 496 25.85 33.08 -8.49
N ASP A 497 26.24 34.34 -8.51
CA ASP A 497 26.22 35.18 -7.31
C ASP A 497 24.76 35.37 -6.81
N PRO A 498 24.48 35.23 -5.51
CA PRO A 498 23.15 35.45 -4.94
C PRO A 498 22.54 36.82 -5.28
N ALA A 499 23.33 37.89 -5.40
CA ALA A 499 22.84 39.20 -5.79
C ALA A 499 22.34 39.23 -7.23
N LEU A 500 23.00 38.50 -8.14
CA LEU A 500 22.52 38.35 -9.51
C LEU A 500 21.19 37.58 -9.54
N VAL A 501 21.07 36.52 -8.73
CA VAL A 501 19.81 35.76 -8.61
C VAL A 501 18.69 36.62 -8.03
N SER A 502 18.98 37.47 -7.03
CA SER A 502 18.01 38.47 -6.54
C SER A 502 17.57 39.39 -7.68
N GLY A 503 18.52 39.89 -8.49
CA GLY A 503 18.21 40.70 -9.66
C GLY A 503 17.39 39.96 -10.72
N TRP A 504 17.50 38.63 -10.82
CA TRP A 504 16.59 37.84 -11.66
C TRP A 504 15.15 37.89 -11.13
N VAL A 505 14.98 37.80 -9.81
CA VAL A 505 13.66 37.81 -9.19
C VAL A 505 13.01 39.19 -9.28
N ASP A 506 13.79 40.25 -9.09
CA ASP A 506 13.31 41.64 -9.13
C ASP A 506 12.91 42.09 -10.55
N ALA A 507 13.51 41.50 -11.59
CA ALA A 507 13.19 41.80 -12.98
C ALA A 507 12.18 40.82 -13.63
N ALA A 508 11.66 39.85 -12.88
CA ALA A 508 10.60 38.95 -13.33
C ALA A 508 9.26 39.71 -13.50
N PRO A 509 8.31 39.24 -14.33
CA PRO A 509 8.29 37.95 -15.02
C PRO A 509 9.21 37.89 -16.23
N TRP A 510 9.73 36.69 -16.53
CA TRP A 510 10.62 36.48 -17.67
C TRP A 510 9.87 35.95 -18.89
N GLN A 511 10.13 36.55 -20.05
CA GLN A 511 9.83 35.91 -21.32
C GLN A 511 10.83 34.76 -21.54
N PRO A 512 10.41 33.56 -22.01
CA PRO A 512 11.28 32.39 -22.09
C PRO A 512 12.57 32.61 -22.89
N GLU A 513 12.49 33.35 -23.99
CA GLU A 513 13.66 33.66 -24.83
C GLU A 513 14.65 34.60 -24.11
N ASP A 514 14.15 35.55 -23.32
CA ASP A 514 14.98 36.43 -22.50
C ASP A 514 15.61 35.69 -21.33
N ALA A 515 14.85 34.78 -20.70
CA ALA A 515 15.34 33.90 -19.65
C ALA A 515 16.49 33.03 -20.16
N ARG A 516 16.37 32.51 -21.39
CA ARG A 516 17.43 31.73 -22.06
C ARG A 516 18.66 32.58 -22.31
N ARG A 517 18.50 33.79 -22.91
CA ARG A 517 19.64 34.71 -23.17
C ARG A 517 20.40 35.11 -21.91
N ARG A 518 19.71 35.20 -20.76
CA ARG A 518 20.31 35.53 -19.46
C ARG A 518 20.82 34.31 -18.67
N GLY A 519 20.66 33.10 -19.20
CA GLY A 519 21.10 31.85 -18.55
C GLY A 519 20.25 31.43 -17.34
N ILE A 520 19.04 31.99 -17.21
CA ILE A 520 18.05 31.58 -16.19
C ILE A 520 17.54 30.18 -16.55
N VAL A 521 17.28 29.93 -17.84
CA VAL A 521 17.02 28.60 -18.39
C VAL A 521 18.07 28.27 -19.45
N ASP A 522 18.27 26.99 -19.72
CA ASP A 522 19.32 26.50 -20.62
C ASP A 522 18.83 26.32 -22.06
N ASP A 523 17.54 25.99 -22.24
CA ASP A 523 16.95 25.75 -23.57
C ASP A 523 15.44 25.99 -23.57
N LEU A 524 14.88 26.04 -24.78
CA LEU A 524 13.43 26.07 -25.02
C LEU A 524 13.01 24.90 -25.90
N ALA A 525 11.88 24.26 -25.58
CA ALA A 525 11.35 23.15 -26.34
C ALA A 525 9.85 22.95 -26.12
N TRP A 526 9.12 22.57 -27.17
CA TRP A 526 7.79 21.99 -27.04
C TRP A 526 7.87 20.55 -26.48
N PRO A 527 6.78 20.01 -25.89
CA PRO A 527 6.79 18.65 -25.33
C PRO A 527 7.19 17.57 -26.32
N ASP A 528 6.84 17.71 -27.60
CA ASP A 528 7.19 16.81 -28.70
C ASP A 528 8.65 16.96 -29.18
N GLU A 529 9.31 18.08 -28.86
CA GLU A 529 10.71 18.34 -29.18
C GLU A 529 11.66 17.85 -28.06
N LEU A 530 11.15 17.46 -26.90
CA LEU A 530 11.96 17.10 -25.73
C LEU A 530 12.89 15.93 -26.01
N ASP A 531 12.41 14.86 -26.66
CA ASP A 531 13.25 13.72 -27.02
C ASP A 531 14.44 14.20 -27.88
N ALA A 532 14.20 14.94 -28.96
CA ALA A 532 15.25 15.45 -29.84
C ALA A 532 16.28 16.36 -29.10
N LYS A 533 15.81 17.22 -28.19
CA LYS A 533 16.68 18.08 -27.37
C LYS A 533 17.56 17.26 -26.43
N LEU A 534 17.00 16.24 -25.80
CA LEU A 534 17.73 15.33 -24.92
C LEU A 534 18.71 14.45 -25.70
N GLU A 535 18.35 14.00 -26.90
CA GLU A 535 19.26 13.26 -27.79
C GLU A 535 20.48 14.10 -28.17
N ALA A 536 20.25 15.36 -28.56
CA ALA A 536 21.32 16.29 -28.89
C ALA A 536 22.25 16.56 -27.70
N TRP A 537 21.68 16.73 -26.50
CA TRP A 537 22.47 16.98 -25.28
C TRP A 537 23.25 15.73 -24.81
N LEU A 538 22.66 14.54 -24.92
CA LEU A 538 23.24 13.30 -24.44
C LEU A 538 24.10 12.57 -25.47
N GLY A 539 24.06 12.97 -26.74
CA GLY A 539 24.79 12.36 -27.85
C GLY A 539 24.35 10.92 -28.15
N ARG A 540 23.10 10.57 -27.81
CA ARG A 540 22.56 9.21 -27.94
C ARG A 540 21.04 9.23 -28.04
N GLY A 541 20.46 8.26 -28.75
CA GLY A 541 19.01 8.17 -28.86
C GLY A 541 18.33 7.87 -27.52
N VAL A 542 17.28 8.60 -27.18
CA VAL A 542 16.56 8.48 -25.91
C VAL A 542 15.08 8.19 -26.11
N ARG A 543 14.42 7.74 -25.05
CA ARG A 543 12.97 7.64 -24.98
C ARG A 543 12.48 8.04 -23.60
N ILE A 544 11.60 9.03 -23.57
CA ILE A 544 10.97 9.48 -22.32
C ILE A 544 9.84 8.52 -21.94
N GLU A 545 9.90 7.97 -20.72
CA GLU A 545 8.91 7.03 -20.20
C GLU A 545 8.55 7.38 -18.76
N ALA A 546 7.27 7.23 -18.40
CA ALA A 546 6.84 7.34 -17.01
C ALA A 546 7.53 6.28 -16.11
N PRO A 547 7.66 6.53 -14.80
CA PRO A 547 8.08 5.51 -13.88
C PRO A 547 7.09 4.34 -13.86
N PRO A 548 7.56 3.14 -13.50
CA PRO A 548 6.69 2.00 -13.30
C PRO A 548 5.63 2.31 -12.24
N SER A 549 4.37 1.96 -12.52
CA SER A 549 3.20 2.29 -11.69
C SER A 549 3.02 1.40 -10.46
N SER A 550 3.87 0.39 -10.27
CA SER A 550 3.80 -0.51 -9.11
C SER A 550 5.20 -0.91 -8.60
N PRO A 551 5.35 -1.10 -7.27
CA PRO A 551 6.60 -1.59 -6.69
C PRO A 551 6.88 -3.01 -7.16
N THR A 552 8.17 -3.34 -7.27
CA THR A 552 8.61 -4.69 -7.62
C THR A 552 8.33 -5.64 -6.44
N ARG A 553 7.67 -6.75 -6.72
CA ARG A 553 7.49 -7.87 -5.81
C ARG A 553 8.86 -8.45 -5.43
N THR A 554 9.21 -8.35 -4.16
CA THR A 554 10.44 -8.94 -3.59
C THR A 554 10.29 -10.45 -3.33
N GLY A 555 9.03 -10.92 -3.29
CA GLY A 555 8.68 -12.32 -3.10
C GLY A 555 8.69 -12.77 -1.63
N ASP A 556 8.97 -11.89 -0.67
CA ASP A 556 9.17 -12.23 0.74
C ASP A 556 7.94 -12.88 1.42
N TRP A 557 8.19 -13.73 2.43
CA TRP A 557 7.12 -14.32 3.24
C TRP A 557 6.83 -13.46 4.47
N GLY A 558 5.55 -13.15 4.70
CA GLY A 558 5.11 -12.29 5.81
C GLY A 558 5.35 -10.80 5.58
N ALA A 559 4.83 -9.96 6.47
CA ALA A 559 5.11 -8.53 6.44
C ALA A 559 6.58 -8.31 6.84
N PRO A 560 7.37 -7.57 6.04
CA PRO A 560 8.75 -7.28 6.42
C PRO A 560 8.77 -6.48 7.72
N ALA A 561 9.83 -6.69 8.51
CA ALA A 561 10.15 -5.76 9.58
C ALA A 561 10.32 -4.37 8.95
N HIS A 562 9.59 -3.37 9.43
CA HIS A 562 9.47 -2.09 8.74
C HIS A 562 9.46 -0.91 9.71
N VAL A 563 9.71 0.27 9.16
CA VAL A 563 9.47 1.57 9.81
C VAL A 563 8.05 2.01 9.49
N ALA A 564 7.25 2.34 10.50
CA ALA A 564 5.91 2.86 10.32
C ALA A 564 5.94 4.38 10.21
N ILE A 565 5.36 4.96 9.16
CA ILE A 565 5.20 6.42 9.02
C ILE A 565 3.79 6.81 9.44
N VAL A 566 3.65 7.54 10.54
CA VAL A 566 2.38 8.10 11.01
C VAL A 566 2.25 9.52 10.48
N HIS A 567 1.24 9.77 9.65
CA HIS A 567 0.95 11.09 9.10
C HIS A 567 0.02 11.88 10.03
N VAL A 568 0.49 13.05 10.48
CA VAL A 568 -0.28 14.03 11.26
C VAL A 568 -0.46 15.27 10.39
N ARG A 569 -1.54 15.29 9.60
CA ARG A 569 -1.81 16.33 8.60
C ARG A 569 -3.08 17.12 8.91
N GLY A 570 -3.01 18.43 8.79
CA GLY A 570 -4.15 19.33 9.01
C GLY A 570 -4.32 19.78 10.46
N THR A 571 -5.47 20.36 10.76
CA THR A 571 -5.76 20.94 12.08
C THR A 571 -5.98 19.84 13.11
N LEU A 572 -5.35 19.95 14.27
CA LEU A 572 -5.50 19.01 15.36
C LEU A 572 -6.86 19.19 16.05
N VAL A 573 -7.65 18.12 16.10
CA VAL A 573 -8.98 18.12 16.74
C VAL A 573 -9.13 16.91 17.67
N THR A 574 -10.04 17.03 18.63
CA THR A 574 -10.46 15.87 19.41
C THR A 574 -11.48 15.06 18.61
N GLY A 575 -11.44 13.73 18.71
CA GLY A 575 -12.32 12.85 17.95
C GLY A 575 -11.59 12.14 16.79
N PRO A 576 -12.32 11.58 15.82
CA PRO A 576 -11.75 10.88 14.67
C PRO A 576 -11.16 11.84 13.63
N SER A 577 -10.19 11.36 12.86
CA SER A 577 -9.64 12.10 11.72
C SER A 577 -10.65 12.20 10.58
N LEU A 578 -10.76 13.37 9.96
CA LEU A 578 -11.74 13.65 8.92
C LEU A 578 -11.10 14.46 7.79
N THR A 579 -11.40 14.09 6.55
CA THR A 579 -11.01 14.84 5.36
C THR A 579 -12.27 15.17 4.58
N ILE A 580 -12.53 16.45 4.35
CA ILE A 580 -13.66 16.95 3.55
C ILE A 580 -13.08 17.69 2.33
N PRO A 581 -12.91 17.01 1.18
CA PRO A 581 -12.27 17.60 0.00
C PRO A 581 -12.97 18.86 -0.52
N LEU A 582 -14.31 18.89 -0.49
CA LEU A 582 -15.10 20.02 -0.99
C LEU A 582 -14.86 21.32 -0.21
N LEU A 583 -14.52 21.21 1.08
CA LEU A 583 -14.22 22.34 1.95
C LEU A 583 -12.73 22.58 2.11
N ASN A 584 -11.89 21.80 1.40
CA ASN A 584 -10.44 21.75 1.58
C ASN A 584 -10.04 21.63 3.06
N LEU A 585 -10.78 20.83 3.83
CA LEU A 585 -10.61 20.69 5.27
C LEU A 585 -10.00 19.34 5.61
N GLU A 586 -8.85 19.38 6.29
CA GLU A 586 -8.18 18.21 6.84
C GLU A 586 -8.05 18.34 8.36
N LEU A 587 -8.62 17.36 9.06
CA LEU A 587 -8.64 17.28 10.51
C LEU A 587 -7.88 16.04 10.97
N ALA A 588 -6.80 16.27 11.71
CA ALA A 588 -6.02 15.23 12.40
C ALA A 588 -6.66 14.98 13.78
N GLY A 589 -7.49 13.95 13.86
CA GLY A 589 -8.24 13.60 15.06
C GLY A 589 -7.47 12.71 16.02
N SER A 590 -7.45 13.07 17.31
CA SER A 590 -6.71 12.35 18.34
C SER A 590 -7.13 10.89 18.50
N GLU A 591 -8.41 10.54 18.39
CA GLU A 591 -8.86 9.14 18.57
C GLU A 591 -8.32 8.20 17.50
N THR A 592 -8.25 8.68 16.25
CA THR A 592 -7.69 7.87 15.14
C THR A 592 -6.20 7.71 15.30
N LEU A 593 -5.49 8.79 15.63
CA LEU A 593 -4.03 8.78 15.73
C LEU A 593 -3.54 8.01 16.96
N THR A 594 -4.13 8.21 18.15
CA THR A 594 -3.73 7.47 19.36
C THR A 594 -4.01 5.98 19.23
N LYS A 595 -5.16 5.59 18.67
CA LYS A 595 -5.45 4.18 18.38
C LYS A 595 -4.42 3.58 17.43
N THR A 596 -4.11 4.28 16.33
CA THR A 596 -3.11 3.84 15.35
C THR A 596 -1.73 3.70 16.00
N ILE A 597 -1.29 4.69 16.78
CA ILE A 597 0.01 4.66 17.47
C ILE A 597 0.06 3.51 18.49
N ALA A 598 -1.02 3.28 19.24
CA ALA A 598 -1.12 2.17 20.18
C ALA A 598 -0.98 0.81 19.48
N GLU A 599 -1.65 0.61 18.35
CA GLU A 599 -1.54 -0.60 17.53
C GLU A 599 -0.10 -0.79 17.02
N LEU A 600 0.53 0.28 16.52
CA LEU A 600 1.92 0.25 16.05
C LEU A 600 2.93 -0.04 17.17
N ARG A 601 2.67 0.41 18.40
CA ARG A 601 3.51 0.08 19.56
C ARG A 601 3.50 -1.42 19.86
N GLU A 602 2.34 -2.07 19.76
CA GLU A 602 2.21 -3.51 20.08
C GLU A 602 2.60 -4.42 18.90
N ASP A 603 2.65 -3.92 17.65
CA ASP A 603 2.99 -4.74 16.48
C ASP A 603 4.48 -5.09 16.38
N ASN A 604 4.83 -6.37 16.55
CA ASN A 604 6.22 -6.86 16.48
C ASN A 604 6.91 -6.66 15.10
N ALA A 605 6.16 -6.48 14.01
CA ALA A 605 6.72 -6.18 12.69
C ALA A 605 7.20 -4.72 12.60
N VAL A 606 6.59 -3.80 13.35
CA VAL A 606 6.99 -2.40 13.43
C VAL A 606 8.22 -2.29 14.33
N LYS A 607 9.34 -1.85 13.76
CA LYS A 607 10.62 -1.72 14.49
C LYS A 607 10.92 -0.30 14.96
N ALA A 608 10.41 0.69 14.23
CA ALA A 608 10.47 2.09 14.61
C ALA A 608 9.27 2.85 14.04
N VAL A 609 9.00 4.03 14.61
CA VAL A 609 7.94 4.93 14.16
C VAL A 609 8.55 6.26 13.73
N VAL A 610 8.21 6.70 12.52
CA VAL A 610 8.47 8.06 12.04
C VAL A 610 7.15 8.82 12.06
N VAL A 611 7.11 9.98 12.68
CA VAL A 611 5.92 10.84 12.70
C VAL A 611 6.13 11.99 11.70
N ARG A 612 5.39 11.96 10.59
CA ARG A 612 5.38 13.02 9.58
C ARG A 612 4.33 14.06 9.96
N ILE A 613 4.78 15.25 10.35
CA ILE A 613 3.90 16.32 10.85
C ILE A 613 3.80 17.43 9.81
N ASP A 614 2.60 17.66 9.29
CA ASP A 614 2.24 18.82 8.48
C ASP A 614 0.97 19.49 9.04
N SER A 615 1.15 20.22 10.15
CA SER A 615 0.09 20.80 10.97
C SER A 615 0.46 22.17 11.54
N ARG A 616 -0.52 23.09 11.49
CA ARG A 616 -0.49 24.40 12.17
C ARG A 616 -0.82 24.31 13.67
N GLY A 617 -1.12 23.11 14.17
CA GLY A 617 -1.59 22.88 15.53
C GLY A 617 -3.12 22.78 15.61
N GLY A 618 -3.68 23.12 16.77
CA GLY A 618 -5.12 23.01 17.03
C GLY A 618 -5.39 22.75 18.51
N SER A 619 -6.27 21.80 18.79
CA SER A 619 -6.67 21.46 20.17
C SER A 619 -5.47 21.04 21.03
N VAL A 620 -5.32 21.71 22.18
CA VAL A 620 -4.34 21.36 23.23
C VAL A 620 -4.55 19.91 23.69
N ARG A 621 -5.80 19.55 24.00
CA ARG A 621 -6.15 18.19 24.44
C ARG A 621 -5.78 17.12 23.40
N ALA A 622 -6.04 17.38 22.12
CA ALA A 622 -5.67 16.45 21.06
C ALA A 622 -4.15 16.30 20.95
N SER A 623 -3.42 17.42 21.03
CA SER A 623 -1.95 17.45 20.97
C SER A 623 -1.34 16.64 22.12
N GLU A 624 -1.83 16.82 23.35
CA GLU A 624 -1.39 16.09 24.53
C GLU A 624 -1.69 14.58 24.44
N GLN A 625 -2.89 14.21 24.00
CA GLN A 625 -3.24 12.79 23.83
C GLN A 625 -2.33 12.08 22.83
N ILE A 626 -2.02 12.72 21.70
CA ILE A 626 -1.13 12.16 20.68
C ILE A 626 0.31 12.09 21.21
N ALA A 627 0.79 13.17 21.81
CA ALA A 627 2.14 13.26 22.36
C ALA A 627 2.38 12.21 23.45
N ARG A 628 1.44 12.05 24.39
CA ARG A 628 1.50 11.02 25.44
C ARG A 628 1.54 9.61 24.87
N GLU A 629 0.79 9.33 23.81
CA GLU A 629 0.81 7.99 23.19
C GLU A 629 2.13 7.71 22.45
N LEU A 630 2.75 8.74 21.87
CA LEU A 630 4.10 8.67 21.32
C LEU A 630 5.16 8.48 22.41
N ASP A 631 5.06 9.19 23.54
CA ASP A 631 5.97 9.02 24.69
C ASP A 631 5.99 7.56 25.16
N ARG A 632 4.81 6.95 25.34
CA ARG A 632 4.65 5.52 25.65
C ARG A 632 5.21 4.59 24.57
N THR A 633 5.18 5.02 23.31
CA THR A 633 5.73 4.24 22.19
C THR A 633 7.26 4.31 22.20
N ARG A 634 7.81 5.49 22.48
CA ARG A 634 9.24 5.75 22.59
C ARG A 634 9.93 4.90 23.67
N GLU A 635 9.22 4.56 24.74
CA GLU A 635 9.71 3.63 25.77
C GLU A 635 10.00 2.21 25.24
N ARG A 636 9.37 1.81 24.12
CA ARG A 636 9.50 0.47 23.54
C ARG A 636 10.19 0.46 22.18
N LYS A 637 10.02 1.50 21.38
CA LYS A 637 10.48 1.58 19.98
C LYS A 637 11.00 2.99 19.68
N PRO A 638 12.01 3.16 18.82
CA PRO A 638 12.45 4.49 18.38
C PRO A 638 11.30 5.29 17.73
N VAL A 639 11.16 6.56 18.12
CA VAL A 639 10.25 7.54 17.52
C VAL A 639 11.07 8.70 16.96
N VAL A 640 10.97 8.95 15.65
CA VAL A 640 11.69 10.04 14.97
C VAL A 640 10.67 10.97 14.32
N ILE A 641 10.87 12.28 14.41
CA ILE A 641 9.97 13.27 13.81
C ILE A 641 10.54 13.75 12.49
N SER A 642 9.66 13.83 11.49
CA SER A 642 9.90 14.50 10.22
C SER A 642 8.89 15.64 10.09
N MET A 643 9.33 16.88 10.18
CA MET A 643 8.47 18.04 9.94
C MET A 643 8.29 18.25 8.42
N GLY A 644 7.05 18.48 7.99
CA GLY A 644 6.72 18.84 6.61
C GLY A 644 6.80 20.34 6.38
N GLN A 645 5.83 20.88 5.63
CA GLN A 645 5.77 22.32 5.39
C GLN A 645 5.54 23.10 6.69
N THR A 646 4.68 22.59 7.58
CA THR A 646 4.42 23.23 8.87
C THR A 646 4.40 22.22 10.02
N ALA A 647 5.07 22.51 11.13
CA ALA A 647 4.91 21.78 12.39
C ALA A 647 4.96 22.77 13.54
N ALA A 648 3.88 23.53 13.71
CA ALA A 648 3.81 24.67 14.63
C ALA A 648 2.73 24.48 15.71
N SER A 649 2.89 25.16 16.84
CA SER A 649 1.96 25.13 17.99
C SER A 649 1.74 23.68 18.46
N GLY A 650 0.51 23.17 18.44
CA GLY A 650 0.23 21.76 18.77
C GLY A 650 1.01 20.74 17.91
N GLY A 651 1.38 21.10 16.67
CA GLY A 651 2.26 20.26 15.84
C GLY A 651 3.68 20.14 16.43
N TYR A 652 4.24 21.25 16.94
CA TYR A 652 5.52 21.23 17.65
C TYR A 652 5.39 20.52 19.01
N TYR A 653 4.25 20.69 19.70
CA TYR A 653 3.95 19.95 20.93
C TYR A 653 4.05 18.44 20.70
N ILE A 654 3.45 17.91 19.64
CA ILE A 654 3.57 16.48 19.26
C ILE A 654 5.03 16.13 18.92
N ALA A 655 5.75 17.00 18.22
CA ALA A 655 7.14 16.77 17.83
C ALA A 655 8.08 16.54 19.03
N THR A 656 7.83 17.18 20.18
CA THR A 656 8.65 16.98 21.39
C THR A 656 8.65 15.54 21.92
N ALA A 657 7.72 14.67 21.49
CA ALA A 657 7.72 13.26 21.86
C ALA A 657 8.81 12.42 21.17
N GLY A 658 9.40 12.92 20.07
CA GLY A 658 10.44 12.20 19.35
C GLY A 658 11.81 12.23 20.02
N GLN A 659 12.60 11.19 19.81
CA GLN A 659 14.02 11.15 20.21
C GLN A 659 14.93 11.96 19.27
N TYR A 660 14.45 12.28 18.07
CA TYR A 660 15.18 13.06 17.07
C TYR A 660 14.20 13.78 16.15
N ILE A 661 14.45 15.05 15.85
CA ILE A 661 13.55 15.95 15.12
C ILE A 661 14.27 16.52 13.89
N TYR A 662 13.75 16.18 12.71
CA TYR A 662 14.18 16.76 11.43
C TYR A 662 13.21 17.84 10.96
N ALA A 663 13.76 18.93 10.41
CA ALA A 663 13.03 19.95 9.69
C ALA A 663 13.84 20.42 8.48
N ASN A 664 13.19 20.77 7.37
CA ASN A 664 13.88 21.44 6.26
C ASN A 664 14.10 22.91 6.58
N ALA A 665 15.06 23.55 5.91
CA ALA A 665 15.35 24.97 6.13
C ALA A 665 14.11 25.87 6.00
N THR A 666 13.22 25.54 5.05
CA THR A 666 11.98 26.28 4.77
C THR A 666 10.74 25.78 5.52
N THR A 667 10.88 24.84 6.45
CA THR A 667 9.79 24.40 7.35
C THR A 667 9.39 25.54 8.29
N TYR A 668 8.09 25.71 8.54
CA TYR A 668 7.58 26.61 9.57
C TYR A 668 7.28 25.85 10.86
N THR A 669 7.98 26.17 11.95
CA THR A 669 7.83 25.49 13.24
C THR A 669 7.82 26.47 14.41
N GLY A 670 7.93 25.98 15.65
CA GLY A 670 7.75 26.76 16.86
C GLY A 670 6.28 27.10 17.08
N SER A 671 5.95 28.40 17.15
CA SER A 671 4.66 28.92 17.61
C SER A 671 4.24 28.36 18.97
N ILE A 672 5.23 28.21 19.86
CA ILE A 672 5.05 27.70 21.22
C ILE A 672 4.31 28.78 22.03
N GLY A 673 3.00 28.63 22.14
CA GLY A 673 2.11 29.61 22.73
C GLY A 673 0.66 29.18 22.59
N VAL A 674 -0.20 29.70 23.47
CA VAL A 674 -1.59 29.26 23.63
C VAL A 674 -2.51 30.49 23.60
N PHE A 675 -3.68 30.33 22.98
CA PHE A 675 -4.74 31.34 23.02
C PHE A 675 -6.10 30.65 23.22
N LEU A 676 -7.02 31.35 23.87
CA LEU A 676 -8.40 30.94 24.08
C LEU A 676 -9.31 31.92 23.33
N PRO A 677 -10.01 31.48 22.28
CA PRO A 677 -10.97 32.31 21.57
C PRO A 677 -12.34 32.31 22.28
N LYS A 678 -12.98 33.47 22.32
CA LYS A 678 -14.40 33.64 22.67
C LYS A 678 -15.01 34.67 21.72
N LEU A 679 -16.23 34.40 21.25
CA LEU A 679 -17.00 35.37 20.47
C LEU A 679 -18.14 35.88 21.35
N ASP A 680 -18.37 37.18 21.33
CA ASP A 680 -19.58 37.79 21.86
C ASP A 680 -20.44 38.27 20.69
N LEU A 681 -21.67 37.77 20.66
CA LEU A 681 -22.69 38.00 19.65
C LEU A 681 -23.80 38.92 20.15
N SER A 682 -23.76 39.38 21.41
CA SER A 682 -24.79 40.24 21.99
C SER A 682 -25.08 41.47 21.12
N GLY A 683 -24.04 42.21 20.72
CA GLY A 683 -24.20 43.38 19.85
C GLY A 683 -24.70 43.08 18.43
N LEU A 684 -24.55 41.84 17.95
CA LEU A 684 -25.15 41.40 16.67
C LEU A 684 -26.64 41.14 16.88
N LEU A 685 -27.01 40.45 17.96
CA LEU A 685 -28.39 40.15 18.30
C LEU A 685 -29.21 41.44 18.50
N ASP A 686 -28.64 42.41 19.23
CA ASP A 686 -29.23 43.74 19.42
C ASP A 686 -29.51 44.43 18.07
N LYS A 687 -28.59 44.31 17.11
CA LYS A 687 -28.75 44.90 15.76
C LYS A 687 -29.83 44.22 14.92
N VAL A 688 -30.06 42.92 15.12
CA VAL A 688 -31.08 42.17 14.38
C VAL A 688 -32.40 42.03 15.15
N GLY A 689 -32.51 42.68 16.31
CA GLY A 689 -33.73 42.70 17.12
C GLY A 689 -34.04 41.38 17.81
N VAL A 690 -33.01 40.64 18.24
CA VAL A 690 -33.15 39.40 19.00
C VAL A 690 -32.70 39.64 20.44
N ASP A 691 -33.59 39.41 21.41
CA ASP A 691 -33.26 39.48 22.83
C ASP A 691 -32.80 38.09 23.35
N ALA A 692 -31.72 38.07 24.14
CA ALA A 692 -31.22 36.87 24.80
C ALA A 692 -31.32 37.01 26.33
N GLU A 693 -32.21 36.24 26.97
CA GLU A 693 -32.28 36.13 28.43
C GLU A 693 -31.32 35.05 28.92
N LEU A 694 -30.40 35.41 29.81
CA LEU A 694 -29.41 34.49 30.37
C LEU A 694 -29.69 34.25 31.86
N LEU A 695 -30.17 33.05 32.20
CA LEU A 695 -30.31 32.60 33.57
C LEU A 695 -29.06 31.84 34.00
N SER A 696 -28.34 32.36 35.00
CA SER A 696 -27.06 31.80 35.44
C SER A 696 -27.04 31.62 36.97
N ILE A 697 -26.60 30.46 37.43
CA ILE A 697 -26.39 30.15 38.85
C ILE A 697 -24.89 29.93 39.07
N GLY A 698 -24.26 30.80 39.88
CA GLY A 698 -22.82 30.82 40.17
C GLY A 698 -22.08 31.95 39.46
N ASP A 699 -21.04 32.49 40.11
CA ASP A 699 -20.39 33.76 39.72
C ASP A 699 -19.73 33.76 38.34
N ARG A 700 -19.29 32.58 37.84
CA ARG A 700 -18.64 32.41 36.53
C ARG A 700 -19.43 31.54 35.55
N ALA A 701 -20.72 31.32 35.80
CA ALA A 701 -21.55 30.47 34.97
C ALA A 701 -21.67 30.97 33.51
N THR A 702 -21.31 32.22 33.24
CA THR A 702 -21.42 32.87 31.93
C THR A 702 -20.11 32.90 31.13
N MET A 703 -19.02 32.35 31.69
CA MET A 703 -17.66 32.45 31.15
C MET A 703 -17.49 31.88 29.73
N HIS A 704 -18.34 30.94 29.33
CA HIS A 704 -18.34 30.34 27.99
C HIS A 704 -19.54 30.76 27.14
N SER A 705 -20.31 31.76 27.59
CA SER A 705 -21.46 32.28 26.86
C SER A 705 -21.03 33.08 25.63
N TYR A 706 -21.78 32.92 24.53
CA TYR A 706 -21.64 33.75 23.34
C TYR A 706 -22.47 35.04 23.42
N TRP A 707 -23.26 35.22 24.47
CA TRP A 707 -24.29 36.27 24.57
C TRP A 707 -23.90 37.42 25.50
N LYS A 708 -22.66 37.43 25.98
CA LYS A 708 -22.13 38.43 26.90
C LYS A 708 -20.61 38.45 26.77
N PRO A 709 -19.92 39.60 26.91
CA PRO A 709 -18.46 39.63 27.00
C PRO A 709 -17.95 39.01 28.31
N TYR A 710 -16.65 38.73 28.39
CA TYR A 710 -16.03 38.36 29.67
C TYR A 710 -16.19 39.48 30.70
N SER A 711 -16.56 39.14 31.94
CA SER A 711 -16.29 40.01 33.09
C SER A 711 -14.78 40.06 33.39
N ASP A 712 -14.33 41.02 34.19
CA ASP A 712 -12.91 41.10 34.59
C ASP A 712 -12.48 39.83 35.35
N ASP A 713 -13.31 39.34 36.29
CA ASP A 713 -13.06 38.09 37.02
C ASP A 713 -13.01 36.86 36.10
N GLU A 714 -13.93 36.76 35.13
CA GLU A 714 -13.91 35.69 34.14
C GLU A 714 -12.67 35.80 33.22
N ARG A 715 -12.26 37.02 32.85
CA ARG A 715 -11.06 37.24 32.05
C ARG A 715 -9.79 36.83 32.80
N ASP A 716 -9.68 37.20 34.07
CA ASP A 716 -8.55 36.83 34.93
C ASP A 716 -8.49 35.31 35.15
N ALA A 717 -9.66 34.67 35.35
CA ALA A 717 -9.76 33.22 35.44
C ALA A 717 -9.33 32.52 34.14
N ALA A 718 -9.76 33.04 32.98
CA ALA A 718 -9.34 32.53 31.68
C ALA A 718 -7.83 32.71 31.48
N MET A 719 -7.28 33.85 31.91
CA MET A 719 -5.85 34.16 31.84
C MET A 719 -5.02 33.19 32.70
N ALA A 720 -5.44 32.94 33.93
CA ALA A 720 -4.78 31.98 34.82
C ALA A 720 -4.79 30.55 34.22
N GLY A 721 -5.92 30.11 33.66
CA GLY A 721 -6.02 28.80 33.03
C GLY A 721 -5.12 28.65 31.80
N ILE A 722 -5.03 29.68 30.97
CA ILE A 722 -4.18 29.63 29.79
C ILE A 722 -2.69 29.76 30.14
N GLN A 723 -2.34 30.50 31.19
CA GLN A 723 -0.98 30.59 31.70
C GLN A 723 -0.49 29.22 32.16
N ALA A 724 -1.30 28.50 32.95
CA ALA A 724 -0.98 27.13 33.34
C ALA A 724 -0.77 26.20 32.14
N THR A 725 -1.56 26.37 31.07
CA THR A 725 -1.39 25.61 29.82
C THR A 725 -0.09 25.97 29.08
N TYR A 726 0.30 27.24 29.10
CA TYR A 726 1.57 27.70 28.53
C TYR A 726 2.75 27.16 29.32
N ASP A 727 2.70 27.21 30.65
CA ASP A 727 3.77 26.71 31.53
C ASP A 727 4.02 25.23 31.29
N LEU A 728 2.96 24.41 31.18
CA LEU A 728 3.08 22.99 30.79
C LEU A 728 3.73 22.79 29.42
N PHE A 729 3.45 23.68 28.46
CA PHE A 729 4.09 23.61 27.15
C PHE A 729 5.59 23.95 27.26
N ILE A 730 5.95 24.99 28.01
CA ILE A 730 7.34 25.35 28.26
C ILE A 730 8.09 24.23 28.97
N GLU A 731 7.53 23.65 30.02
CA GLU A 731 8.11 22.51 30.73
C GLU A 731 8.37 21.32 29.80
N ARG A 732 7.40 20.99 28.94
CA ARG A 732 7.55 19.91 27.97
C ARG A 732 8.66 20.20 26.96
N VAL A 733 8.74 21.42 26.43
CA VAL A 733 9.80 21.82 25.49
C VAL A 733 11.16 21.79 26.18
N ALA A 734 11.25 22.35 27.38
CA ALA A 734 12.46 22.34 28.20
C ALA A 734 12.99 20.92 28.42
N ALA A 735 12.12 20.01 28.85
CA ALA A 735 12.46 18.60 29.04
C ALA A 735 12.88 17.90 27.73
N ALA A 736 12.13 18.09 26.65
CA ALA A 736 12.40 17.42 25.38
C ALA A 736 13.66 17.91 24.66
N ARG A 737 14.01 19.20 24.84
CA ARG A 737 15.15 19.84 24.17
C ARG A 737 16.36 20.04 25.08
N ALA A 738 16.33 19.48 26.29
CA ALA A 738 17.38 19.59 27.30
C ALA A 738 17.82 21.04 27.56
N MET A 739 16.84 21.95 27.69
CA MET A 739 17.04 23.37 28.00
C MET A 739 16.30 23.75 29.27
N THR A 740 16.65 24.88 29.91
CA THR A 740 15.90 25.36 31.08
C THR A 740 14.53 25.92 30.66
N PRO A 741 13.53 25.96 31.55
CA PRO A 741 12.25 26.61 31.26
C PRO A 741 12.41 28.06 30.79
N GLU A 742 13.37 28.81 31.31
CA GLU A 742 13.64 30.19 30.91
C GLU A 742 14.22 30.27 29.50
N ALA A 743 15.13 29.36 29.14
CA ALA A 743 15.66 29.27 27.79
C ALA A 743 14.57 28.84 26.78
N ALA A 744 13.69 27.91 27.18
CA ALA A 744 12.54 27.51 26.39
C ALA A 744 11.55 28.66 26.20
N ASP A 745 11.24 29.43 27.24
CA ASP A 745 10.39 30.63 27.14
C ASP A 745 10.99 31.67 26.20
N ALA A 746 12.31 31.92 26.28
CA ALA A 746 13.00 32.91 25.46
C ALA A 746 12.91 32.64 23.94
N VAL A 747 12.86 31.36 23.54
CA VAL A 747 12.67 30.96 22.14
C VAL A 747 11.22 30.65 21.78
N ALA A 748 10.31 30.70 22.76
CA ALA A 748 8.89 30.42 22.61
C ALA A 748 8.11 31.70 22.33
N ARG A 749 7.25 32.09 23.27
CA ARG A 749 6.41 33.30 23.21
C ARG A 749 5.52 33.45 21.97
N GLY A 750 5.10 32.33 21.39
CA GLY A 750 4.26 32.27 20.20
C GLY A 750 5.02 32.50 18.88
N HIS A 751 6.35 32.67 18.93
CA HIS A 751 7.18 33.00 17.77
C HIS A 751 7.24 31.84 16.77
N VAL A 752 6.99 32.13 15.49
CA VAL A 752 7.12 31.15 14.40
C VAL A 752 8.55 31.22 13.89
N TRP A 753 9.22 30.08 13.75
CA TRP A 753 10.59 29.99 13.29
C TRP A 753 10.67 29.28 11.94
N SER A 754 11.60 29.72 11.10
CA SER A 754 12.08 28.93 9.96
C SER A 754 12.81 27.70 10.48
N GLY A 755 12.91 26.64 9.68
CA GLY A 755 13.74 25.49 10.04
C GLY A 755 15.23 25.86 10.15
N VAL A 756 15.67 26.87 9.38
CA VAL A 756 17.02 27.46 9.55
C VAL A 756 17.24 27.88 10.98
N ARG A 757 16.36 28.76 11.48
CA ARG A 757 16.50 29.35 12.80
C ARG A 757 16.18 28.36 13.92
N ALA A 758 15.23 27.46 13.70
CA ALA A 758 14.85 26.42 14.66
C ALA A 758 16.03 25.49 15.01
N LEU A 759 16.91 25.20 14.03
CA LEU A 759 18.11 24.42 14.28
C LEU A 759 19.12 25.21 15.14
N GLU A 760 19.37 26.47 14.78
CA GLU A 760 20.32 27.35 15.50
C GLU A 760 19.96 27.54 16.97
N ILE A 761 18.66 27.63 17.28
CA ILE A 761 18.15 27.84 18.64
C ILE A 761 17.80 26.53 19.37
N GLY A 762 18.10 25.37 18.76
CA GLY A 762 17.97 24.05 19.40
C GLY A 762 16.56 23.47 19.47
N LEU A 763 15.58 24.00 18.72
CA LEU A 763 14.22 23.42 18.64
C LEU A 763 14.15 22.18 17.75
N VAL A 764 15.10 21.99 16.83
CA VAL A 764 15.23 20.77 16.01
C VAL A 764 16.67 20.25 16.06
N ASP A 765 16.86 18.98 15.69
CA ASP A 765 18.16 18.30 15.82
C ASP A 765 19.01 18.36 14.55
N ALA A 766 18.38 18.34 13.36
CA ALA A 766 19.09 18.47 12.09
C ALA A 766 18.19 18.90 10.93
N TYR A 767 18.82 19.35 9.85
CA TYR A 767 18.15 19.48 8.57
C TYR A 767 17.81 18.12 7.97
N GLY A 768 16.60 18.00 7.44
CA GLY A 768 16.17 16.81 6.73
C GLY A 768 14.65 16.69 6.65
N GLY A 769 14.21 15.70 5.90
CA GLY A 769 12.82 15.36 5.74
C GLY A 769 12.56 13.89 6.03
N LEU A 770 11.65 13.31 5.26
CA LEU A 770 11.15 11.98 5.52
C LEU A 770 12.20 10.89 5.31
N HIS A 771 13.09 11.08 4.32
CA HIS A 771 14.18 10.15 4.03
C HIS A 771 15.13 10.02 5.23
N GLU A 772 15.65 11.15 5.72
CA GLU A 772 16.61 11.19 6.82
C GLU A 772 15.98 10.68 8.13
N ALA A 773 14.69 10.96 8.35
CA ALA A 773 13.94 10.44 9.49
C ALA A 773 13.79 8.91 9.46
N VAL A 774 13.49 8.33 8.28
CA VAL A 774 13.38 6.87 8.11
C VAL A 774 14.73 6.20 8.32
N ASP A 775 15.79 6.73 7.75
CA ASP A 775 17.15 6.18 7.92
C ASP A 775 17.59 6.23 9.38
N ARG A 776 17.35 7.36 10.07
CA ARG A 776 17.64 7.49 11.49
C ARG A 776 16.85 6.50 12.34
N ALA A 777 15.56 6.34 12.05
CA ALA A 777 14.70 5.42 12.78
C ALA A 777 15.13 3.95 12.58
N ALA A 778 15.51 3.58 11.36
CA ALA A 778 16.02 2.25 11.04
C ALA A 778 17.37 1.97 11.76
N GLN A 779 18.27 2.95 11.79
CA GLN A 779 19.54 2.86 12.53
C GLN A 779 19.30 2.67 14.04
N MET A 780 18.43 3.49 14.64
CA MET A 780 18.09 3.39 16.07
C MET A 780 17.43 2.05 16.43
N ALA A 781 16.71 1.43 15.49
CA ALA A 781 16.09 0.13 15.67
C ALA A 781 17.01 -1.05 15.32
N ASN A 782 18.29 -0.80 15.00
CA ASN A 782 19.25 -1.81 14.53
C ASN A 782 18.70 -2.67 13.39
N MET A 783 17.88 -2.08 12.52
CA MET A 783 17.37 -2.78 11.35
C MET A 783 18.54 -3.00 10.37
N PRO A 784 18.66 -4.18 9.75
CA PRO A 784 19.63 -4.38 8.69
C PRO A 784 19.25 -3.48 7.52
N VAL A 785 19.88 -2.32 7.43
CA VAL A 785 19.93 -1.49 6.23
C VAL A 785 20.79 -2.30 5.27
N ARG A 786 20.17 -3.22 4.52
CA ARG A 786 20.87 -4.03 3.53
C ARG A 786 21.67 -3.06 2.66
N SER A 787 22.97 -3.29 2.50
CA SER A 787 23.79 -2.47 1.62
C SER A 787 23.17 -2.50 0.21
N GLY A 788 22.52 -1.40 -0.18
CA GLY A 788 21.75 -1.28 -1.43
C GLY A 788 20.22 -1.44 -1.38
N ALA A 789 19.59 -1.69 -0.22
CA ALA A 789 18.12 -1.75 -0.07
C ALA A 789 17.62 -0.90 1.10
N ALA A 790 16.71 0.04 0.80
CA ALA A 790 16.03 0.87 1.79
C ALA A 790 15.28 -0.01 2.82
N PRO A 791 15.15 0.44 4.08
CA PRO A 791 14.27 -0.23 5.03
C PRO A 791 12.86 -0.33 4.43
N ALA A 792 12.15 -1.42 4.72
CA ALA A 792 10.73 -1.48 4.36
C ALA A 792 9.98 -0.39 5.14
N VAL A 793 9.04 0.28 4.49
CA VAL A 793 8.26 1.36 5.07
C VAL A 793 6.78 1.17 4.77
N LEU A 794 5.92 1.44 5.76
CA LEU A 794 4.47 1.46 5.58
C LEU A 794 3.88 2.76 6.14
N HIS A 795 2.93 3.35 5.43
CA HIS A 795 2.27 4.59 5.83
C HIS A 795 0.94 4.35 6.55
N TYR A 796 0.71 5.14 7.60
CA TYR A 796 -0.46 5.07 8.48
C TYR A 796 -1.12 6.44 8.66
N PRO A 797 -2.47 6.50 8.70
CA PRO A 797 -3.41 5.39 8.42
C PRO A 797 -3.36 4.98 6.94
N PRO A 798 -3.74 3.76 6.50
CA PRO A 798 -3.73 3.40 5.09
C PRO A 798 -4.59 4.36 4.24
N PRO A 799 -4.28 4.57 2.94
CA PRO A 799 -5.06 5.47 2.10
C PRO A 799 -6.53 5.02 2.03
N PRO A 800 -7.50 5.97 2.04
CA PRO A 800 -8.91 5.62 2.05
C PRO A 800 -9.30 4.94 0.73
N THR A 801 -10.02 3.82 0.81
CA THR A 801 -10.47 3.11 -0.40
C THR A 801 -11.55 3.87 -1.14
N ILE A 802 -11.80 3.51 -2.41
CA ILE A 802 -12.88 4.10 -3.22
C ILE A 802 -14.22 4.03 -2.47
N LEU A 803 -14.54 2.89 -1.85
CA LEU A 803 -15.76 2.76 -1.05
C LEU A 803 -15.76 3.69 0.17
N GLN A 804 -14.63 3.87 0.86
CA GLN A 804 -14.55 4.82 1.97
C GLN A 804 -14.66 6.28 1.49
N LYS A 805 -14.08 6.62 0.34
CA LYS A 805 -14.24 7.94 -0.30
C LYS A 805 -15.71 8.19 -0.64
N VAL A 806 -16.39 7.23 -1.26
CA VAL A 806 -17.83 7.30 -1.59
C VAL A 806 -18.70 7.37 -0.31
N ARG A 807 -18.44 6.51 0.69
CA ARG A 807 -19.17 6.54 1.97
C ARG A 807 -19.02 7.87 2.70
N ARG A 808 -17.81 8.45 2.71
CA ARG A 808 -17.55 9.79 3.27
C ARG A 808 -18.27 10.88 2.50
N LEU A 809 -18.38 10.74 1.18
CA LEU A 809 -19.05 11.72 0.31
C LEU A 809 -20.57 11.72 0.49
N PHE A 810 -21.19 10.55 0.68
CA PHE A 810 -22.65 10.40 0.75
C PHE A 810 -23.21 10.17 2.16
N GLY A 811 -22.38 10.18 3.21
CA GLY A 811 -22.82 9.98 4.59
C GLY A 811 -23.49 8.62 4.87
N LEU A 812 -23.34 7.64 3.97
CA LEU A 812 -23.97 6.32 4.08
C LEU A 812 -23.21 5.46 5.10
N ASN A 813 -23.52 5.65 6.38
CA ASN A 813 -23.15 4.73 7.45
C ASN A 813 -23.99 3.45 7.37
N LEU A 814 -23.69 2.59 6.40
CA LEU A 814 -24.11 1.19 6.46
C LEU A 814 -23.15 0.44 7.38
N SER A 815 -23.46 0.48 8.67
CA SER A 815 -22.96 -0.51 9.63
C SER A 815 -23.52 -1.87 9.22
N LEU A 816 -22.70 -2.69 8.55
CA LEU A 816 -22.99 -4.11 8.39
C LEU A 816 -22.79 -4.79 9.76
N PRO A 817 -23.84 -5.35 10.37
CA PRO A 817 -23.74 -6.00 11.66
C PRO A 817 -23.33 -7.45 11.45
N LEU A 818 -22.13 -7.82 11.88
CA LEU A 818 -21.84 -9.23 12.19
C LEU A 818 -21.14 -9.29 13.55
N GLY A 819 -21.98 -9.39 14.58
CA GLY A 819 -21.71 -10.23 15.76
C GLY A 819 -20.83 -9.66 16.86
N SER A 820 -21.40 -8.81 17.71
CA SER A 820 -21.26 -8.98 19.17
C SER A 820 -22.39 -8.22 19.87
N SER A 821 -23.33 -8.99 20.39
CA SER A 821 -24.44 -8.56 21.24
C SER A 821 -23.93 -7.72 22.41
N ALA A 822 -24.46 -6.51 22.51
CA ALA A 822 -24.42 -5.70 23.72
C ALA A 822 -25.62 -6.08 24.61
N ALA A 823 -25.33 -6.27 25.89
CA ALA A 823 -26.24 -6.08 27.01
C ALA A 823 -25.35 -5.52 28.14
N SER A 824 -25.68 -4.52 28.94
CA SER A 824 -26.83 -3.63 29.07
C SER A 824 -26.47 -2.70 30.24
N ALA A 825 -26.66 -1.39 30.11
CA ALA A 825 -26.90 -0.52 31.27
C ALA A 825 -27.43 0.85 30.80
N GLY A 826 -28.75 1.05 30.90
CA GLY A 826 -29.31 2.38 31.17
C GLY A 826 -29.41 2.61 32.69
N PRO A 827 -30.10 3.66 33.19
CA PRO A 827 -30.92 4.64 32.47
C PRO A 827 -30.64 6.11 32.86
N ALA A 828 -31.00 7.06 32.00
CA ALA A 828 -31.71 8.32 32.33
C ALA A 828 -31.82 9.22 31.08
N GLY A 829 -33.04 9.40 30.58
CA GLY A 829 -33.42 10.61 29.82
C GLY A 829 -33.91 11.70 30.78
N PRO A 830 -34.62 12.75 30.32
CA PRO A 830 -35.01 13.06 28.94
C PRO A 830 -34.60 14.50 28.50
N LEU A 831 -34.69 14.76 27.19
CA LEU A 831 -35.08 16.02 26.52
C LEU A 831 -34.39 16.09 25.15
N ALA A 832 -34.99 15.45 24.15
CA ALA A 832 -34.69 15.71 22.75
C ALA A 832 -35.98 15.59 21.93
N GLY A 833 -36.47 16.76 21.51
CA GLY A 833 -37.50 16.97 20.51
C GLY A 833 -38.10 18.37 20.65
N PRO A 834 -38.41 19.12 19.56
CA PRO A 834 -38.23 18.83 18.14
C PRO A 834 -37.49 19.96 17.36
N LEU A 835 -36.47 19.61 16.58
CA LEU A 835 -36.05 20.38 15.40
C LEU A 835 -35.94 19.42 14.21
N ALA A 836 -37.09 18.91 13.78
CA ALA A 836 -37.26 18.20 12.52
C ALA A 836 -38.46 18.84 11.83
N GLY A 837 -38.22 19.98 11.17
CA GLY A 837 -39.29 20.74 10.54
C GLY A 837 -38.88 22.05 9.90
N SER A 838 -37.79 22.09 9.11
CA SER A 838 -37.57 23.14 8.10
C SER A 838 -36.27 22.94 7.30
N LEU A 839 -36.18 21.88 6.51
CA LEU A 839 -35.28 21.85 5.33
C LEU A 839 -35.97 21.10 4.18
N GLY A 840 -37.14 21.59 3.81
CA GLY A 840 -37.67 21.39 2.46
C GLY A 840 -37.12 22.48 1.57
N GLY A 841 -36.36 22.11 0.53
CA GLY A 841 -35.99 23.04 -0.55
C GLY A 841 -34.51 23.10 -0.90
N LEU A 842 -33.93 22.00 -1.40
CA LEU A 842 -32.82 22.05 -2.36
C LEU A 842 -33.01 20.95 -3.41
N HIS A 843 -34.00 21.14 -4.29
CA HIS A 843 -33.97 20.54 -5.62
C HIS A 843 -33.13 21.45 -6.53
N GLY A 844 -32.11 20.90 -7.19
CA GLY A 844 -31.51 21.55 -8.35
C GLY A 844 -29.97 21.57 -8.43
N VAL A 845 -29.31 20.41 -8.33
CA VAL A 845 -27.98 20.24 -8.95
C VAL A 845 -27.94 18.85 -9.60
N PRO A 846 -27.82 18.73 -10.93
CA PRO A 846 -27.68 17.43 -11.58
C PRO A 846 -26.28 16.86 -11.33
N PRO A 847 -26.12 15.54 -11.15
CA PRO A 847 -24.81 14.91 -11.04
C PRO A 847 -24.06 15.03 -12.38
N ILE A 848 -22.81 15.44 -12.30
CA ILE A 848 -21.91 15.65 -13.45
C ILE A 848 -21.18 14.34 -13.73
N GLU A 849 -21.09 13.95 -15.01
CA GLU A 849 -20.33 12.78 -15.43
C GLU A 849 -18.81 13.03 -15.24
N PRO A 850 -18.08 12.19 -14.48
CA PRO A 850 -16.72 12.49 -14.03
C PRO A 850 -15.64 12.40 -15.13
N VAL A 851 -16.00 11.95 -16.34
CA VAL A 851 -15.07 11.83 -17.47
C VAL A 851 -15.23 12.95 -18.50
N THR A 852 -16.43 13.54 -18.63
CA THR A 852 -16.74 14.51 -19.70
C THR A 852 -17.20 15.88 -19.21
N GLY A 853 -17.58 16.02 -17.93
CA GLY A 853 -18.04 17.29 -17.35
C GLY A 853 -19.45 17.72 -17.79
N ARG A 854 -20.21 16.85 -18.46
CA ARG A 854 -21.56 17.17 -18.95
C ARG A 854 -22.65 16.77 -17.94
N ALA A 855 -23.72 17.56 -17.88
CA ALA A 855 -24.90 17.29 -17.04
C ALA A 855 -25.81 16.23 -17.70
N LEU A 856 -26.15 15.16 -16.97
CA LEU A 856 -27.03 14.09 -17.44
C LEU A 856 -28.50 14.52 -17.41
N GLY A 857 -29.20 14.34 -18.53
CA GLY A 857 -30.64 14.59 -18.65
C GLY A 857 -31.48 13.32 -18.46
N PHE A 858 -32.76 13.48 -18.13
CA PHE A 858 -33.72 12.38 -17.84
C PHE A 858 -34.00 11.41 -19.02
N ALA A 859 -33.32 11.57 -20.16
CA ALA A 859 -33.54 10.81 -21.39
C ALA A 859 -32.45 9.75 -21.68
N ASP A 860 -31.44 9.58 -20.81
CA ASP A 860 -30.29 8.71 -21.11
C ASP A 860 -30.58 7.20 -20.97
N PRO A 861 -30.02 6.34 -21.86
CA PRO A 861 -30.34 4.90 -21.96
C PRO A 861 -30.04 4.10 -20.68
N LEU A 862 -29.02 4.50 -19.91
CA LEU A 862 -28.51 3.79 -18.74
C LEU A 862 -29.53 3.73 -17.59
N LEU A 863 -30.36 4.76 -17.44
CA LEU A 863 -31.47 4.79 -16.46
C LEU A 863 -32.69 3.98 -16.94
N ARG A 864 -32.87 3.80 -18.25
CA ARG A 864 -33.87 2.86 -18.79
C ARG A 864 -33.47 1.41 -18.55
N THR A 865 -32.19 1.07 -18.65
CA THR A 865 -31.71 -0.31 -18.39
C THR A 865 -31.89 -0.71 -16.92
N LEU A 866 -31.69 0.22 -15.98
CA LEU A 866 -31.88 -0.04 -14.55
C LEU A 866 -33.37 -0.18 -14.15
N ARG A 867 -34.31 0.40 -14.92
CA ARG A 867 -35.76 0.23 -14.73
C ARG A 867 -36.33 -1.10 -15.26
N LEU A 868 -35.56 -1.84 -16.05
CA LEU A 868 -35.96 -3.16 -16.58
C LEU A 868 -35.61 -4.31 -15.63
N LEU A 869 -34.92 -4.04 -14.51
CA LEU A 869 -34.68 -5.04 -13.47
C LEU A 869 -35.97 -5.23 -12.65
N PRO A 870 -36.53 -6.45 -12.54
CA PRO A 870 -37.73 -6.69 -11.77
C PRO A 870 -37.52 -6.33 -10.28
N ALA A 871 -38.53 -5.70 -9.67
CA ALA A 871 -38.53 -5.33 -8.25
C ALA A 871 -38.32 -6.52 -7.28
N ALA A 872 -38.48 -7.76 -7.76
CA ALA A 872 -38.25 -8.99 -7.01
C ALA A 872 -36.79 -9.23 -6.57
N LEU A 873 -35.81 -8.50 -7.13
CA LEU A 873 -34.40 -8.56 -6.69
C LEU A 873 -34.12 -7.76 -5.40
N TRP A 874 -35.07 -6.96 -4.92
CA TRP A 874 -34.83 -5.98 -3.85
C TRP A 874 -35.48 -6.34 -2.49
N HIS A 875 -36.29 -7.39 -2.43
CA HIS A 875 -36.89 -7.85 -1.17
C HIS A 875 -36.86 -9.38 -1.07
N GLY A 876 -36.06 -9.88 -0.13
CA GLY A 876 -35.97 -11.31 0.18
C GLY A 876 -36.94 -11.71 1.27
N VAL A 877 -37.83 -12.67 0.95
CA VAL A 877 -38.35 -13.70 1.86
C VAL A 877 -38.51 -14.96 0.99
N GLY A 878 -37.80 -16.05 1.30
CA GLY A 878 -37.82 -17.30 0.49
C GLY A 878 -39.04 -18.18 0.80
N PRO A 879 -39.00 -19.50 0.53
CA PRO A 879 -38.49 -20.23 -0.64
C PRO A 879 -39.64 -20.99 -1.33
N GLU A 880 -39.78 -20.95 -2.66
CA GLU A 880 -40.37 -22.03 -3.49
C GLU A 880 -40.49 -21.58 -4.96
N ALA A 881 -40.29 -22.55 -5.87
CA ALA A 881 -40.61 -22.54 -7.30
C ALA A 881 -39.82 -21.60 -8.24
N LEU A 882 -38.72 -22.12 -8.80
CA LEU A 882 -38.22 -21.72 -10.12
C LEU A 882 -38.11 -22.97 -11.01
N ALA A 883 -39.20 -23.28 -11.71
CA ALA A 883 -39.16 -24.09 -12.91
C ALA A 883 -39.20 -23.13 -14.11
N ILE A 884 -38.06 -22.92 -14.77
CA ILE A 884 -38.00 -22.17 -16.03
C ILE A 884 -38.01 -23.20 -17.16
N GLY A 885 -39.07 -23.20 -17.97
CA GLY A 885 -39.14 -23.90 -19.25
C GLY A 885 -38.29 -23.23 -20.34
N PRO A 886 -38.07 -23.88 -21.50
CA PRO A 886 -37.08 -23.43 -22.47
C PRO A 886 -37.55 -22.18 -23.22
N CYS A 887 -36.72 -21.13 -23.22
CA CYS A 887 -36.87 -19.97 -24.12
C CYS A 887 -35.86 -20.09 -25.26
N TYR A 888 -36.34 -19.98 -26.49
CA TYR A 888 -35.54 -19.84 -27.70
C TYR A 888 -35.18 -18.36 -27.92
N PHE A 889 -34.00 -18.11 -28.48
CA PHE A 889 -33.57 -16.80 -28.98
C PHE A 889 -33.49 -16.85 -30.49
N GLU A 890 -34.14 -15.89 -31.16
CA GLU A 890 -33.98 -15.59 -32.56
C GLU A 890 -33.16 -14.29 -32.67
N ILE A 891 -32.11 -14.29 -33.47
CA ILE A 891 -31.22 -13.14 -33.69
C ILE A 891 -31.44 -12.69 -35.14
N ASP A 892 -31.96 -11.48 -35.31
CA ASP A 892 -31.92 -10.74 -36.57
C ASP A 892 -30.89 -9.61 -36.44
N GLY A 893 -29.87 -9.63 -37.30
CA GLY A 893 -28.88 -8.55 -37.48
C GLY A 893 -27.55 -8.73 -36.78
#